data_AF-A0A534VEI6-F1
#
_entry.id   AF-A0A534VEI6-F1
#
_cell.length_a   1.000
_cell.length_b   1.000
_cell.length_c   1.000
_cell.angle_alpha   90.00
_cell.angle_beta   90.00
_cell.angle_gamma   90.00
#
_symmetry.space_group_name_H-M   'P 1'
#
loop_
_entity.id
_entity.type
_entity.pdbx_description
1 polymer ?
#
loop_
_entity_poly.entity_id
_entity_poly.type
_entity_poly.pdbx_seq_one_letter_code
_entity_poly.pdbx_strand_id
1 'polypeptide(L)'
;MLMQITNGAGPSTRPMLDYLGKFISFESTADLLGDGHETGVSQIFVSELQHGKPPFSSRLIQVTRGDAASHHPWISEKDHLVLFDSAATDLPGAVGGGGTEIYAAPFDAGNSPPVVQYTTANPFGDCTFPTFSPGTPRFAFLCTGDPFANGTAGNRVFAFDAADNQLFQITGRGDVVGPISAAVGLNFVAISDNTDVSGGDACDYQIYIIDYFPFPGHWIPATRPGQLPYDLSPPPPPGPNSNLIGTRTLSILPADPAAGGGSQATLTTQAGTWAVGVDPGYVRLDIAARDVNQEARIGVPGDTVILPPISFPGFGTFCIAASGDGAGALDCNGGRAGGDLDSFRDHNIDDTDPACVTGCREDGHCQGSLPGPHHDPALANPPSPPPAVCNGPPINDRTGTYGAGGMQLEVPVKVTLSAYWGVDGVPCTADDTYFFRDAPSTLALTTGSATGAILDAGNVLGATLEATDGGAPFDCARVKTGDLTGGELVGTLSLLDVPNLGQLTDVVLGLHLVAAPDICINCTCSSATTCGAAADCADADVCNGTEQCQNLTCVAGNPLPCDDGNPCTDDSCDPTAGCVHTNNTGPCDDGNPCTTSDTCQSGTCVGVAGANGGACDDGNGCTLGDVCQAGTCTGSPAPDGSLCDDGNPCTTGDSCLTGACTGGPAVPDNTPCSDGSVCNGLETCVGGVCTPGTALNCDDGNSCTADSCDPITGCAHTTSPDGTPCYDGNGCTPTDVCQGGACVGSGSVACPAAPCSQAICDPSNGTCSTTQLPDGAACEDGDACTTGDTCQGGTCVGGGPVACAPLDSCHLAGVC
;
A
#
# COMPACT_ATOMS: atom_id res chain seq x y z
N MET A 1 4.38 -46.49 25.48
CA MET A 1 4.93 -47.65 24.75
C MET A 1 5.98 -47.06 23.80
N LEU A 2 7.23 -47.53 23.87
CA LEU A 2 8.36 -47.00 23.10
C LEU A 2 8.66 -47.98 21.95
N MET A 3 8.81 -47.48 20.73
CA MET A 3 9.27 -48.26 19.57
C MET A 3 10.67 -47.81 19.19
N GLN A 4 11.59 -48.75 19.03
CA GLN A 4 12.92 -48.49 18.48
C GLN A 4 12.92 -48.87 16.99
N ILE A 5 13.20 -47.92 16.10
CA ILE A 5 13.18 -48.13 14.64
C ILE A 5 14.52 -48.70 14.15
N THR A 6 15.63 -48.16 14.66
CA THR A 6 16.99 -48.47 14.17
C THR A 6 17.71 -49.55 14.99
N ASN A 7 17.09 -50.02 16.07
CA ASN A 7 17.56 -51.11 16.95
C ASN A 7 19.03 -51.03 17.41
N GLY A 8 19.62 -49.83 17.46
CA GLY A 8 20.97 -49.62 17.98
C GLY A 8 22.10 -50.02 17.02
N ALA A 9 21.80 -50.19 15.73
CA ALA A 9 22.78 -50.60 14.71
C ALA A 9 23.84 -49.52 14.38
N GLY A 10 23.62 -48.25 14.76
CA GLY A 10 24.58 -47.16 14.61
C GLY A 10 23.94 -45.78 14.79
N PRO A 11 24.73 -44.68 14.73
CA PRO A 11 24.23 -43.32 14.81
C PRO A 11 23.13 -43.06 13.79
N SER A 12 21.98 -42.59 14.28
CA SER A 12 20.86 -42.18 13.43
C SER A 12 20.34 -40.85 13.95
N THR A 13 20.33 -39.84 13.11
CA THR A 13 20.11 -38.43 13.48
C THR A 13 19.11 -37.77 12.54
N ARG A 14 18.69 -36.54 12.89
CA ARG A 14 17.77 -35.71 12.11
C ARG A 14 16.49 -36.45 11.66
N PRO A 15 15.72 -37.07 12.57
CA PRO A 15 14.44 -37.64 12.20
C PRO A 15 13.47 -36.52 11.85
N MET A 16 12.77 -36.69 10.74
CA MET A 16 11.65 -35.84 10.33
C MET A 16 10.43 -36.71 10.11
N LEU A 17 9.32 -36.34 10.74
CA LEU A 17 8.03 -36.98 10.58
C LEU A 17 7.25 -36.25 9.47
N ASP A 18 6.56 -36.99 8.62
CA ASP A 18 5.58 -36.43 7.69
C ASP A 18 4.36 -35.85 8.42
N TYR A 19 3.54 -35.07 7.70
CA TYR A 19 2.40 -34.37 8.28
C TYR A 19 1.33 -35.32 8.86
N LEU A 20 1.02 -36.44 8.19
CA LEU A 20 0.10 -37.45 8.69
C LEU A 20 0.69 -38.39 9.77
N GLY A 21 1.99 -38.28 10.08
CA GLY A 21 2.64 -39.14 11.05
C GLY A 21 2.75 -40.61 10.62
N LYS A 22 2.81 -40.90 9.32
CA LYS A 22 2.94 -42.23 8.73
C LYS A 22 4.39 -42.57 8.37
N PHE A 23 5.22 -41.60 8.01
CA PHE A 23 6.57 -41.81 7.51
C PHE A 23 7.58 -40.97 8.27
N ILE A 24 8.75 -41.56 8.57
CA ILE A 24 9.87 -40.86 9.21
C ILE A 24 11.07 -40.96 8.29
N SER A 25 11.56 -39.83 7.76
CA SER A 25 12.88 -39.76 7.13
C SER A 25 13.95 -39.49 8.18
N PHE A 26 15.15 -40.04 8.00
CA PHE A 26 16.27 -39.81 8.90
C PHE A 26 17.60 -40.17 8.22
N GLU A 27 18.70 -39.67 8.77
CA GLU A 27 20.04 -40.02 8.31
C GLU A 27 20.63 -41.12 9.22
N SER A 28 21.34 -42.09 8.65
CA SER A 28 21.98 -43.16 9.41
C SER A 28 23.26 -43.63 8.73
N THR A 29 24.27 -43.97 9.53
CA THR A 29 25.49 -44.64 9.06
C THR A 29 25.43 -46.15 9.22
N ALA A 30 24.31 -46.69 9.71
CA ALA A 30 24.15 -48.10 10.07
C ALA A 30 23.62 -48.94 8.91
N ASP A 31 24.01 -50.22 8.84
CA ASP A 31 23.35 -51.21 7.98
C ASP A 31 22.01 -51.66 8.60
N LEU A 32 20.98 -50.84 8.37
CA LEU A 32 19.64 -51.10 8.90
C LEU A 32 18.89 -52.19 8.14
N LEU A 33 19.33 -52.56 6.94
CA LEU A 33 18.71 -53.60 6.12
C LEU A 33 19.40 -54.97 6.27
N GLY A 34 20.60 -55.00 6.88
CA GLY A 34 21.40 -56.20 7.07
C GLY A 34 21.95 -56.77 5.76
N ASP A 35 22.12 -55.92 4.74
CA ASP A 35 22.52 -56.31 3.40
C ASP A 35 24.02 -56.09 3.11
N GLY A 36 24.79 -55.67 4.11
CA GLY A 36 26.25 -55.55 4.06
C GLY A 36 26.75 -54.32 3.33
N HIS A 37 25.88 -53.37 3.00
CA HIS A 37 26.25 -52.09 2.36
C HIS A 37 26.57 -50.99 3.39
N GLU A 38 27.45 -51.31 4.35
CA GLU A 38 28.06 -50.31 5.24
C GLU A 38 29.11 -49.49 4.46
N THR A 39 28.78 -48.25 4.10
CA THR A 39 29.76 -47.33 3.48
C THR A 39 30.52 -46.50 4.53
N GLY A 40 30.08 -46.53 5.80
CA GLY A 40 30.64 -45.69 6.87
C GLY A 40 30.32 -44.20 6.74
N VAL A 41 29.55 -43.82 5.72
CA VAL A 41 29.06 -42.47 5.46
C VAL A 41 27.55 -42.41 5.68
N SER A 42 27.04 -41.22 6.03
CA SER A 42 25.61 -41.02 6.31
C SER A 42 24.78 -41.26 5.06
N GLN A 43 23.71 -42.05 5.18
CA GLN A 43 22.74 -42.31 4.13
C GLN A 43 21.32 -41.99 4.62
N ILE A 44 20.42 -41.70 3.68
CA ILE A 44 19.02 -41.38 3.98
C ILE A 44 18.17 -42.64 4.00
N PHE A 45 17.36 -42.77 5.05
CA PHE A 45 16.37 -43.83 5.22
C PHE A 45 14.99 -43.24 5.46
N VAL A 46 13.96 -43.99 5.08
CA VAL A 46 12.55 -43.72 5.42
C VAL A 46 11.99 -44.93 6.16
N SER A 47 11.28 -44.68 7.26
CA SER A 47 10.55 -45.68 8.03
C SER A 47 9.05 -45.44 7.88
N GLU A 48 8.34 -46.35 7.24
CA GLU A 48 6.87 -46.36 7.19
C GLU A 48 6.30 -47.03 8.44
N LEU A 49 5.49 -46.30 9.19
CA LEU A 49 4.76 -46.78 10.35
C LEU A 49 3.51 -47.56 9.88
N GLN A 50 3.41 -48.82 10.30
CA GLN A 50 2.26 -49.67 9.99
C GLN A 50 1.18 -49.45 11.07
N HIS A 51 0.04 -48.87 10.69
CA HIS A 51 -1.09 -48.61 11.60
C HIS A 51 -1.75 -49.91 12.08
N GLY A 52 -1.81 -50.14 13.39
CA GLY A 52 -2.44 -51.33 14.00
C GLY A 52 -2.53 -51.25 15.54
N LYS A 53 -3.26 -52.19 16.16
CA LYS A 53 -3.23 -52.37 17.63
C LYS A 53 -1.80 -52.75 18.04
N PRO A 54 -1.34 -52.31 19.21
CA PRO A 54 -0.02 -52.68 19.73
C PRO A 54 0.29 -54.18 19.58
N PRO A 55 1.52 -54.55 19.18
CA PRO A 55 2.69 -53.69 18.98
C PRO A 55 2.70 -52.98 17.61
N PHE A 56 3.18 -51.74 17.60
CA PHE A 56 3.50 -51.02 16.37
C PHE A 56 4.63 -51.77 15.62
N SER A 57 4.62 -51.75 14.29
CA SER A 57 5.75 -52.19 13.44
C SER A 57 6.08 -51.13 12.40
N SER A 58 7.32 -51.09 11.91
CA SER A 58 7.72 -50.22 10.81
C SER A 58 8.41 -50.98 9.66
N ARG A 59 8.33 -50.43 8.45
CA ARG A 59 9.04 -50.90 7.26
C ARG A 59 10.13 -49.89 6.91
N LEU A 60 11.37 -50.35 6.86
CA LEU A 60 12.53 -49.53 6.48
C LEU A 60 12.74 -49.53 4.97
N ILE A 61 13.08 -48.36 4.45
CA ILE A 61 13.37 -48.08 3.06
C ILE A 61 14.68 -47.29 3.02
N GLN A 62 15.67 -47.77 2.28
CA GLN A 62 16.92 -47.04 2.08
C GLN A 62 16.79 -46.16 0.84
N VAL A 63 16.90 -44.85 0.98
CA VAL A 63 16.75 -43.88 -0.11
C VAL A 63 18.08 -43.67 -0.84
N THR A 64 19.17 -43.48 -0.10
CA THR A 64 20.49 -43.27 -0.71
C THR A 64 21.41 -44.46 -0.48
N ARG A 65 22.19 -44.77 -1.51
CA ARG A 65 23.27 -45.77 -1.48
C ARG A 65 24.43 -45.27 -2.32
N GLY A 66 24.99 -44.13 -1.92
CA GLY A 66 26.06 -43.46 -2.64
C GLY A 66 27.46 -43.69 -2.04
N ASP A 67 28.48 -43.30 -2.80
CA ASP A 67 29.90 -43.30 -2.44
C ASP A 67 30.29 -42.21 -1.42
N ALA A 68 29.42 -41.25 -1.16
CA ALA A 68 29.60 -40.21 -0.16
C ALA A 68 28.35 -39.96 0.70
N ALA A 69 28.48 -39.02 1.65
CA ALA A 69 27.45 -38.75 2.64
C ALA A 69 26.27 -37.99 2.04
N SER A 70 25.07 -38.35 2.51
CA SER A 70 23.81 -37.65 2.26
C SER A 70 23.22 -37.17 3.59
N HIS A 71 22.72 -35.94 3.60
CA HIS A 71 22.31 -35.23 4.80
C HIS A 71 20.98 -34.47 4.62
N HIS A 72 20.44 -34.01 5.76
CA HIS A 72 19.27 -33.13 5.85
C HIS A 72 18.03 -33.63 5.08
N PRO A 73 17.52 -34.85 5.36
CA PRO A 73 16.39 -35.39 4.62
C PRO A 73 15.07 -34.72 4.99
N TRP A 74 14.39 -34.17 3.99
CA TRP A 74 13.06 -33.57 4.08
C TRP A 74 12.01 -34.43 3.36
N ILE A 75 10.97 -34.88 4.05
CA ILE A 75 9.94 -35.78 3.47
C ILE A 75 8.70 -35.01 3.02
N SER A 76 8.23 -35.29 1.80
CA SER A 76 6.97 -34.78 1.21
C SER A 76 5.91 -35.88 1.17
N GLU A 77 4.74 -35.56 1.73
CA GLU A 77 3.59 -36.47 1.74
C GLU A 77 2.81 -36.44 0.42
N LYS A 78 2.66 -35.27 -0.21
CA LYS A 78 1.87 -35.12 -1.43
C LYS A 78 2.48 -35.87 -2.62
N ASP A 79 3.81 -35.84 -2.71
CA ASP A 79 4.54 -36.32 -3.88
C ASP A 79 5.32 -37.62 -3.62
N HIS A 80 5.27 -38.15 -2.38
CA HIS A 80 6.05 -39.32 -1.95
C HIS A 80 7.56 -39.21 -2.21
N LEU A 81 8.12 -38.01 -2.02
CA LEU A 81 9.54 -37.73 -2.25
C LEU A 81 10.29 -37.44 -0.94
N VAL A 82 11.59 -37.76 -0.91
CA VAL A 82 12.54 -37.19 0.05
C VAL A 82 13.49 -36.27 -0.69
N LEU A 83 13.57 -35.02 -0.24
CA LEU A 83 14.55 -34.03 -0.65
C LEU A 83 15.75 -34.12 0.30
N PHE A 84 16.98 -34.07 -0.20
CA PHE A 84 18.19 -34.17 0.61
C PHE A 84 19.37 -33.54 -0.13
N ASP A 85 20.43 -33.20 0.62
CA ASP A 85 21.71 -32.85 0.02
C ASP A 85 22.67 -34.04 0.07
N SER A 86 23.49 -34.19 -0.97
CA SER A 86 24.43 -35.31 -1.08
C SER A 86 25.69 -34.92 -1.83
N ALA A 87 26.83 -35.39 -1.34
CA ALA A 87 28.10 -35.30 -2.04
C ALA A 87 28.39 -36.52 -2.94
N ALA A 88 27.44 -37.46 -3.02
CA ALA A 88 27.64 -38.72 -3.72
C ALA A 88 27.56 -38.55 -5.23
N THR A 89 28.52 -39.14 -5.95
CA THR A 89 28.64 -38.98 -7.41
C THR A 89 27.99 -40.10 -8.21
N ASP A 90 27.60 -41.17 -7.52
CA ASP A 90 27.12 -42.43 -8.09
C ASP A 90 25.66 -42.76 -7.73
N LEU A 91 24.90 -41.79 -7.21
CA LEU A 91 23.46 -41.98 -6.97
C LEU A 91 22.73 -42.34 -8.28
N PRO A 92 21.84 -43.35 -8.29
CA PRO A 92 21.16 -43.77 -9.51
C PRO A 92 20.36 -42.62 -10.13
N GLY A 93 20.74 -42.14 -11.32
CA GLY A 93 20.05 -41.01 -11.98
C GLY A 93 20.72 -39.64 -11.74
N ALA A 94 21.76 -39.56 -10.92
CA ALA A 94 22.60 -38.36 -10.85
C ALA A 94 23.35 -38.14 -12.17
N VAL A 95 23.53 -36.88 -12.54
CA VAL A 95 24.31 -36.49 -13.73
C VAL A 95 25.81 -36.43 -13.46
N GLY A 96 26.21 -36.59 -12.20
CA GLY A 96 27.60 -36.53 -11.74
C GLY A 96 28.12 -35.09 -11.63
N GLY A 97 29.02 -34.86 -10.68
CA GLY A 97 29.57 -33.54 -10.35
C GLY A 97 30.32 -33.63 -9.01
N GLY A 98 31.34 -32.79 -8.80
CA GLY A 98 32.05 -32.75 -7.52
C GLY A 98 31.51 -31.61 -6.66
N GLY A 99 31.13 -31.90 -5.42
CA GLY A 99 30.48 -30.94 -4.52
C GLY A 99 29.27 -31.56 -3.84
N THR A 100 28.62 -30.83 -2.94
CA THR A 100 27.35 -31.24 -2.33
C THR A 100 26.20 -30.65 -3.13
N GLU A 101 25.22 -31.45 -3.53
CA GLU A 101 24.12 -31.03 -4.41
C GLU A 101 22.75 -31.43 -3.86
N ILE A 102 21.69 -30.78 -4.35
CA ILE A 102 20.31 -31.04 -3.96
C ILE A 102 19.67 -32.10 -4.85
N TYR A 103 19.14 -33.15 -4.21
CA TYR A 103 18.48 -34.27 -4.86
C TYR A 103 17.09 -34.52 -4.27
N ALA A 104 16.18 -35.01 -5.10
CA ALA A 104 14.92 -35.61 -4.66
C ALA A 104 14.81 -37.06 -5.11
N ALA A 105 14.23 -37.92 -4.27
CA ALA A 105 14.04 -39.32 -4.58
C ALA A 105 12.67 -39.84 -4.10
N PRO A 106 11.95 -40.63 -4.92
CA PRO A 106 10.71 -41.27 -4.51
C PRO A 106 10.98 -42.39 -3.51
N PHE A 107 10.32 -42.38 -2.36
CA PHE A 107 10.52 -43.42 -1.34
C PHE A 107 9.54 -44.59 -1.44
N ASP A 108 8.60 -44.56 -2.39
CA ASP A 108 7.69 -45.67 -2.69
C ASP A 108 8.21 -46.60 -3.80
N ALA A 109 9.29 -46.22 -4.48
CA ALA A 109 9.94 -46.99 -5.54
C ALA A 109 10.89 -48.11 -5.04
N GLY A 110 10.90 -48.39 -3.73
CA GLY A 110 11.73 -49.43 -3.11
C GLY A 110 13.08 -48.89 -2.62
N ASN A 111 14.03 -49.80 -2.35
CA ASN A 111 15.36 -49.43 -1.86
C ASN A 111 16.23 -48.93 -3.03
N SER A 112 16.96 -47.83 -2.80
CA SER A 112 17.81 -47.16 -3.79
C SER A 112 17.06 -46.70 -5.06
N PRO A 113 16.00 -45.89 -4.90
CA PRO A 113 15.25 -45.30 -6.02
C PRO A 113 16.15 -44.41 -6.91
N PRO A 114 15.74 -44.18 -8.18
CA PRO A 114 16.39 -43.16 -9.00
C PRO A 114 16.15 -41.76 -8.43
N VAL A 115 17.17 -40.91 -8.48
CA VAL A 115 17.16 -39.54 -7.98
C VAL A 115 16.95 -38.54 -9.12
N VAL A 116 16.35 -37.41 -8.79
CA VAL A 116 16.35 -36.19 -9.61
C VAL A 116 17.33 -35.21 -8.98
N GLN A 117 18.31 -34.75 -9.76
CA GLN A 117 19.30 -33.78 -9.32
C GLN A 117 18.87 -32.36 -9.74
N TYR A 118 18.75 -31.44 -8.79
CA TYR A 118 18.29 -30.06 -9.02
C TYR A 118 19.42 -29.04 -9.14
N THR A 119 20.58 -29.32 -8.54
CA THR A 119 21.76 -28.42 -8.59
C THR A 119 22.97 -29.15 -9.14
N THR A 120 23.91 -28.37 -9.69
CA THR A 120 25.19 -28.86 -10.19
C THR A 120 26.32 -27.93 -9.78
N ALA A 121 27.50 -28.51 -9.53
CA ALA A 121 28.69 -27.81 -9.05
C ALA A 121 29.03 -26.54 -9.84
N ASN A 122 28.73 -26.53 -11.14
CA ASN A 122 28.69 -25.32 -11.94
C ASN A 122 27.27 -25.17 -12.52
N PRO A 123 26.54 -24.07 -12.29
CA PRO A 123 26.99 -22.84 -11.63
C PRO A 123 26.71 -22.72 -10.12
N PHE A 124 26.16 -23.75 -9.47
CA PHE A 124 25.63 -23.63 -8.11
C PHE A 124 26.67 -23.79 -6.99
N GLY A 125 27.86 -24.35 -7.27
CA GLY A 125 28.82 -24.68 -6.22
C GLY A 125 28.28 -25.73 -5.26
N ASP A 126 28.69 -25.67 -4.00
CA ASP A 126 28.14 -26.54 -2.94
C ASP A 126 26.80 -26.03 -2.44
N CYS A 127 25.80 -26.92 -2.43
CA CYS A 127 24.44 -26.67 -1.97
C CYS A 127 24.04 -27.58 -0.81
N THR A 128 23.44 -27.01 0.24
CA THR A 128 23.13 -27.70 1.51
C THR A 128 21.84 -27.20 2.15
N PHE A 129 21.37 -27.91 3.18
CA PHE A 129 20.19 -27.56 3.99
C PHE A 129 18.90 -27.36 3.18
N PRO A 130 18.50 -28.33 2.34
CA PRO A 130 17.22 -28.26 1.66
C PRO A 130 16.07 -28.30 2.66
N THR A 131 15.02 -27.54 2.36
CA THR A 131 13.77 -27.49 3.11
C THR A 131 12.60 -27.44 2.15
N PHE A 132 11.50 -28.12 2.48
CA PHE A 132 10.36 -28.32 1.59
C PHE A 132 9.06 -27.91 2.28
N SER A 133 8.10 -27.39 1.53
CA SER A 133 6.75 -27.12 2.04
C SER A 133 5.84 -28.32 1.79
N PRO A 134 5.32 -29.03 2.82
CA PRO A 134 4.58 -30.28 2.64
C PRO A 134 3.34 -30.22 1.70
N GLY A 135 2.82 -29.03 1.41
CA GLY A 135 1.66 -28.83 0.54
C GLY A 135 1.96 -28.29 -0.87
N THR A 136 3.21 -27.95 -1.19
CA THR A 136 3.56 -27.16 -2.38
C THR A 136 4.75 -27.77 -3.12
N PRO A 137 4.91 -27.53 -4.44
CA PRO A 137 6.07 -28.01 -5.20
C PRO A 137 7.34 -27.17 -4.96
N ARG A 138 7.37 -26.32 -3.91
CA ARG A 138 8.46 -25.38 -3.64
C ARG A 138 9.37 -25.86 -2.53
N PHE A 139 10.66 -25.64 -2.73
CA PHE A 139 11.70 -25.90 -1.74
C PHE A 139 12.77 -24.83 -1.78
N ALA A 140 13.50 -24.69 -0.67
CA ALA A 140 14.62 -23.76 -0.55
C ALA A 140 15.88 -24.48 -0.09
N PHE A 141 17.04 -23.88 -0.37
CA PHE A 141 18.35 -24.44 -0.07
C PHE A 141 19.40 -23.33 -0.04
N LEU A 142 20.56 -23.61 0.55
CA LEU A 142 21.73 -22.73 0.47
C LEU A 142 22.63 -23.21 -0.65
N CYS A 143 23.24 -22.29 -1.40
CA CYS A 143 24.33 -22.59 -2.33
C CYS A 143 25.43 -21.54 -2.27
N THR A 144 26.66 -21.94 -2.59
CA THR A 144 27.85 -21.07 -2.61
C THR A 144 28.16 -20.41 -3.96
N GLY A 145 27.60 -20.96 -5.05
CA GLY A 145 27.82 -20.48 -6.41
C GLY A 145 26.90 -19.35 -6.84
N ASP A 146 27.12 -18.88 -8.06
CA ASP A 146 26.39 -17.76 -8.69
C ASP A 146 25.62 -18.25 -9.94
N PRO A 147 24.51 -18.98 -9.76
CA PRO A 147 23.72 -19.50 -10.88
C PRO A 147 23.09 -18.39 -11.74
N PHE A 148 22.97 -17.17 -11.22
CA PHE A 148 22.44 -16.03 -11.95
C PHE A 148 23.51 -15.16 -12.61
N ALA A 149 24.81 -15.45 -12.43
CA ALA A 149 25.89 -14.61 -12.95
C ALA A 149 25.70 -13.12 -12.59
N ASN A 150 25.23 -12.83 -11.38
CA ASN A 150 24.95 -11.48 -10.90
C ASN A 150 26.04 -10.93 -9.98
N GLY A 151 27.14 -11.67 -9.77
CA GLY A 151 28.30 -11.23 -9.01
C GLY A 151 28.16 -11.43 -7.50
N THR A 152 27.14 -12.16 -7.03
CA THR A 152 27.00 -12.55 -5.62
C THR A 152 27.92 -13.72 -5.28
N ALA A 153 28.40 -13.79 -4.03
CA ALA A 153 29.39 -14.79 -3.63
C ALA A 153 29.29 -15.17 -2.13
N GLY A 154 29.43 -16.46 -1.83
CA GLY A 154 29.20 -17.02 -0.49
C GLY A 154 27.87 -17.76 -0.43
N ASN A 155 27.48 -18.29 0.73
CA ASN A 155 26.20 -18.97 0.89
C ASN A 155 25.04 -18.00 0.67
N ARG A 156 24.18 -18.32 -0.28
CA ARG A 156 22.94 -17.59 -0.59
C ARG A 156 21.75 -18.51 -0.50
N VAL A 157 20.62 -17.91 -0.12
CA VAL A 157 19.35 -18.59 -0.07
C VAL A 157 18.76 -18.61 -1.47
N PHE A 158 18.46 -19.81 -1.95
CA PHE A 158 17.71 -20.04 -3.18
C PHE A 158 16.39 -20.73 -2.86
N ALA A 159 15.37 -20.39 -3.62
CA ALA A 159 14.11 -21.14 -3.68
C ALA A 159 13.91 -21.66 -5.09
N PHE A 160 13.28 -22.83 -5.22
CA PHE A 160 12.95 -23.42 -6.49
C PHE A 160 11.49 -23.87 -6.49
N ASP A 161 10.76 -23.47 -7.53
CA ASP A 161 9.43 -23.94 -7.82
C ASP A 161 9.52 -25.09 -8.84
N ALA A 162 9.25 -26.31 -8.38
CA ALA A 162 9.32 -27.48 -9.24
C ALA A 162 8.15 -27.59 -10.24
N ALA A 163 7.02 -26.91 -9.99
CA ALA A 163 5.91 -26.91 -10.94
C ALA A 163 6.19 -25.99 -12.12
N ASP A 164 6.72 -24.80 -11.85
CA ASP A 164 7.05 -23.80 -12.89
C ASP A 164 8.49 -23.92 -13.42
N ASN A 165 9.29 -24.84 -12.85
CA ASN A 165 10.71 -25.03 -13.14
C ASN A 165 11.49 -23.70 -13.05
N GLN A 166 11.23 -22.96 -11.97
CA GLN A 166 11.75 -21.60 -11.78
C GLN A 166 12.64 -21.53 -10.54
N LEU A 167 13.86 -21.02 -10.73
CA LEU A 167 14.80 -20.71 -9.66
C LEU A 167 14.64 -19.25 -9.22
N PHE A 168 14.78 -19.02 -7.92
CA PHE A 168 14.77 -17.71 -7.28
C PHE A 168 16.02 -17.60 -6.41
N GLN A 169 16.79 -16.53 -6.58
CA GLN A 169 17.80 -16.16 -5.60
C GLN A 169 17.21 -15.14 -4.63
N ILE A 170 17.09 -15.53 -3.36
CA ILE A 170 16.47 -14.72 -2.33
C ILE A 170 17.46 -13.71 -1.78
N THR A 171 18.65 -14.12 -1.35
CA THR A 171 19.63 -13.20 -0.77
C THR A 171 20.79 -12.89 -1.72
N GLY A 172 21.33 -11.68 -1.63
CA GLY A 172 22.52 -11.20 -2.32
C GLY A 172 23.63 -10.75 -1.35
N ARG A 173 23.27 -10.18 -0.20
CA ARG A 173 24.15 -9.85 0.94
C ARG A 173 24.29 -11.02 1.90
N GLY A 174 25.27 -10.91 2.78
CA GLY A 174 25.54 -11.87 3.84
C GLY A 174 26.26 -13.13 3.37
N ASP A 175 26.63 -13.99 4.31
CA ASP A 175 27.11 -15.35 4.05
C ASP A 175 26.24 -16.27 4.90
N VAL A 176 25.07 -16.62 4.36
CA VAL A 176 23.97 -17.16 5.17
C VAL A 176 24.38 -18.48 5.79
N VAL A 177 24.34 -18.55 7.12
CA VAL A 177 24.65 -19.77 7.86
C VAL A 177 23.38 -20.61 8.05
N GLY A 178 23.42 -21.88 7.65
CA GLY A 178 22.31 -22.81 7.88
C GLY A 178 22.14 -23.20 9.35
N PRO A 179 21.00 -23.79 9.74
CA PRO A 179 19.94 -24.32 8.88
C PRO A 179 18.91 -23.27 8.44
N ILE A 180 18.36 -23.45 7.23
CA ILE A 180 17.10 -22.80 6.83
C ILE A 180 15.95 -23.47 7.60
N SER A 181 14.89 -22.71 7.92
CA SER A 181 13.73 -23.22 8.68
C SER A 181 13.15 -24.52 8.12
N ALA A 182 12.59 -25.33 9.03
CA ALA A 182 11.99 -26.64 8.74
C ALA A 182 10.72 -26.62 7.86
N ALA A 183 10.16 -25.45 7.55
CA ALA A 183 9.07 -25.37 6.61
C ALA A 183 9.16 -24.03 5.89
N VAL A 184 9.23 -24.08 4.57
CA VAL A 184 8.98 -22.91 3.75
C VAL A 184 7.48 -22.79 3.53
N GLY A 185 6.91 -21.59 3.68
CA GLY A 185 5.52 -21.34 3.30
C GLY A 185 5.37 -21.42 1.78
N LEU A 186 4.25 -20.93 1.23
CA LEU A 186 4.13 -20.76 -0.22
C LEU A 186 5.22 -19.82 -0.77
N ASN A 187 5.56 -18.76 -0.04
CA ASN A 187 6.51 -17.71 -0.45
C ASN A 187 7.37 -17.19 0.71
N PHE A 188 7.58 -18.00 1.75
CA PHE A 188 8.34 -17.57 2.94
C PHE A 188 9.53 -18.46 3.17
N VAL A 189 10.68 -17.86 3.48
CA VAL A 189 11.88 -18.54 3.98
C VAL A 189 12.28 -17.88 5.29
N ALA A 190 12.47 -18.68 6.33
CA ALA A 190 13.09 -18.19 7.56
C ALA A 190 14.53 -18.70 7.68
N ILE A 191 15.44 -17.80 8.01
CA ILE A 191 16.87 -18.07 8.22
C ILE A 191 17.32 -17.56 9.58
N SER A 192 18.35 -18.19 10.13
CA SER A 192 19.04 -17.72 11.32
C SER A 192 20.45 -17.34 10.92
N ASP A 193 20.76 -16.06 10.86
CA ASP A 193 22.04 -15.58 10.34
C ASP A 193 22.62 -14.47 11.22
N ASN A 194 23.94 -14.44 11.35
CA ASN A 194 24.67 -13.41 12.08
C ASN A 194 25.32 -12.38 11.15
N THR A 195 25.06 -12.48 9.84
CA THR A 195 25.46 -11.48 8.86
C THR A 195 24.35 -10.44 8.65
N ASP A 196 24.75 -9.24 8.22
CA ASP A 196 23.82 -8.14 7.95
C ASP A 196 23.13 -8.31 6.59
N VAL A 197 22.08 -9.13 6.58
CA VAL A 197 21.22 -9.35 5.39
C VAL A 197 20.33 -8.12 5.12
N SER A 198 20.12 -7.25 6.12
CA SER A 198 19.25 -6.05 6.04
C SER A 198 19.96 -4.73 5.69
N GLY A 199 21.29 -4.66 5.79
CA GLY A 199 22.05 -3.41 5.66
C GLY A 199 22.02 -2.50 6.90
N GLY A 200 21.64 -3.03 8.06
CA GLY A 200 21.45 -2.29 9.32
C GLY A 200 22.50 -2.58 10.41
N ASP A 201 23.66 -3.12 10.05
CA ASP A 201 24.74 -3.50 10.98
C ASP A 201 24.26 -4.39 12.15
N ALA A 202 23.82 -5.62 11.84
CA ALA A 202 23.45 -6.60 12.86
C ALA A 202 24.67 -7.11 13.65
N CYS A 203 24.58 -7.11 14.98
CA CYS A 203 25.46 -7.86 15.87
C CYS A 203 24.76 -9.16 16.33
N ASP A 204 25.45 -10.29 16.31
CA ASP A 204 24.98 -11.64 16.67
C ASP A 204 23.91 -12.28 15.73
N TYR A 205 23.58 -13.56 15.97
CA TYR A 205 22.57 -14.31 15.21
C TYR A 205 21.18 -13.69 15.36
N GLN A 206 20.55 -13.38 14.23
CA GLN A 206 19.17 -12.91 14.11
C GLN A 206 18.35 -13.93 13.34
N ILE A 207 17.05 -13.98 13.65
CA ILE A 207 16.08 -14.75 12.86
C ILE A 207 15.42 -13.80 11.87
N TYR A 208 15.62 -14.06 10.58
CA TYR A 208 14.95 -13.34 9.51
C TYR A 208 13.81 -14.18 8.95
N ILE A 209 12.68 -13.55 8.68
CA ILE A 209 11.59 -14.12 7.90
C ILE A 209 11.48 -13.30 6.62
N ILE A 210 11.74 -13.94 5.49
CA ILE A 210 11.77 -13.30 4.18
C ILE A 210 10.54 -13.76 3.40
N ASP A 211 9.66 -12.80 3.11
CA ASP A 211 8.48 -12.98 2.26
C ASP A 211 8.81 -12.58 0.83
N TYR A 212 8.98 -13.55 -0.06
CA TYR A 212 9.39 -13.34 -1.46
C TYR A 212 8.23 -13.55 -2.44
N PHE A 213 7.01 -13.19 -2.04
CA PHE A 213 5.84 -13.28 -2.92
C PHE A 213 6.05 -12.42 -4.18
N PRO A 214 5.67 -12.88 -5.39
CA PRO A 214 5.76 -12.10 -6.63
C PRO A 214 4.71 -10.96 -6.73
N PHE A 215 4.53 -10.19 -5.65
CA PHE A 215 3.66 -9.00 -5.61
C PHE A 215 4.42 -7.76 -5.09
N PRO A 216 3.95 -6.54 -5.43
CA PRO A 216 4.52 -5.31 -4.90
C PRO A 216 4.50 -5.24 -3.36
N GLY A 217 5.58 -4.76 -2.75
CA GLY A 217 5.70 -4.63 -1.28
C GLY A 217 6.33 -5.84 -0.56
N HIS A 218 6.74 -6.87 -1.29
CA HIS A 218 7.42 -8.05 -0.78
C HIS A 218 8.90 -8.07 -1.21
N TRP A 219 9.69 -8.97 -0.61
CA TRP A 219 11.10 -9.16 -0.95
C TRP A 219 11.25 -9.64 -2.39
N ILE A 220 11.94 -8.88 -3.25
CA ILE A 220 12.04 -9.22 -4.67
C ILE A 220 13.26 -10.13 -4.90
N PRO A 221 13.07 -11.41 -5.25
CA PRO A 221 14.19 -12.29 -5.58
C PRO A 221 14.71 -12.02 -6.99
N ALA A 222 15.97 -12.38 -7.24
CA ALA A 222 16.46 -12.46 -8.61
C ALA A 222 15.92 -13.72 -9.30
N THR A 223 15.42 -13.55 -10.52
CA THR A 223 14.78 -14.62 -11.31
C THR A 223 15.39 -14.78 -12.70
N ARG A 224 16.34 -13.90 -13.08
CA ARG A 224 16.99 -13.91 -14.39
C ARG A 224 18.48 -13.58 -14.28
N PRO A 225 19.31 -14.06 -15.23
CA PRO A 225 20.74 -13.78 -15.19
C PRO A 225 21.07 -12.28 -15.14
N GLY A 226 22.03 -11.89 -14.31
CA GLY A 226 22.46 -10.51 -14.08
C GLY A 226 21.56 -9.68 -13.16
N GLN A 227 20.39 -10.18 -12.76
CA GLN A 227 19.51 -9.48 -11.81
C GLN A 227 20.06 -9.62 -10.39
N LEU A 228 20.16 -8.50 -9.65
CA LEU A 228 20.50 -8.50 -8.22
C LEU A 228 19.24 -8.74 -7.36
N PRO A 229 19.34 -9.47 -6.25
CA PRO A 229 18.27 -9.55 -5.25
C PRO A 229 18.05 -8.19 -4.54
N TYR A 230 16.91 -8.06 -3.85
CA TYR A 230 16.46 -6.80 -3.24
C TYR A 230 17.47 -6.17 -2.26
N ASP A 231 18.15 -6.98 -1.45
CA ASP A 231 19.16 -6.51 -0.48
C ASP A 231 20.39 -5.86 -1.11
N LEU A 232 20.70 -6.14 -2.37
CA LEU A 232 21.77 -5.51 -3.13
C LEU A 232 21.29 -4.44 -4.12
N SER A 233 19.98 -4.30 -4.28
CA SER A 233 19.37 -3.29 -5.14
C SER A 233 19.16 -2.01 -4.31
N PRO A 234 19.34 -0.79 -4.89
CA PRO A 234 18.85 0.41 -4.22
C PRO A 234 17.36 0.22 -3.90
N PRO A 235 16.87 0.63 -2.71
CA PRO A 235 15.50 0.37 -2.31
C PRO A 235 14.57 0.90 -3.40
N PRO A 236 13.78 0.06 -4.08
CA PRO A 236 12.75 0.56 -4.96
C PRO A 236 11.75 1.37 -4.11
N PRO A 237 11.09 2.38 -4.72
CA PRO A 237 10.07 3.17 -4.03
C PRO A 237 9.04 2.22 -3.36
N PRO A 238 8.64 2.49 -2.10
CA PRO A 238 7.81 1.57 -1.34
C PRO A 238 6.47 1.28 -2.05
N GLY A 239 6.08 0.00 -2.08
CA GLY A 239 4.86 -0.51 -2.73
C GLY A 239 3.53 -0.20 -2.01
N PRO A 240 2.39 -0.67 -2.56
CA PRO A 240 1.09 0.03 -2.64
C PRO A 240 0.17 -0.06 -1.40
N ASN A 241 0.65 -0.48 -0.23
CA ASN A 241 -0.19 -0.64 0.97
C ASN A 241 0.18 0.34 2.08
N SER A 242 0.15 1.63 1.77
CA SER A 242 0.36 2.66 2.78
C SER A 242 -0.80 3.63 2.77
N ASN A 243 -1.80 3.24 3.54
CA ASN A 243 -2.73 4.15 4.17
C ASN A 243 -1.95 5.23 4.96
N LEU A 244 -2.59 6.39 5.18
CA LEU A 244 -2.06 7.67 5.68
C LEU A 244 -1.41 7.67 7.10
N ILE A 245 -0.93 6.53 7.56
CA ILE A 245 -0.18 6.32 8.79
C ILE A 245 1.07 5.50 8.40
N GLY A 246 2.26 6.10 8.41
CA GLY A 246 3.50 5.41 8.01
C GLY A 246 4.56 6.30 7.35
N THR A 247 5.59 5.68 6.76
CA THR A 247 6.80 6.37 6.30
C THR A 247 6.81 6.60 4.77
N ARG A 248 7.26 7.77 4.33
CA ARG A 248 7.30 8.25 2.92
C ARG A 248 8.67 8.83 2.60
N THR A 249 9.07 8.84 1.34
CA THR A 249 10.32 9.48 0.89
C THR A 249 10.04 10.45 -0.25
N LEU A 250 10.29 11.73 -0.02
CA LEU A 250 10.26 12.75 -1.06
C LEU A 250 11.60 12.75 -1.80
N SER A 251 11.60 12.33 -3.06
CA SER A 251 12.79 12.42 -3.91
C SER A 251 12.83 13.78 -4.61
N ILE A 252 13.99 14.42 -4.65
CA ILE A 252 14.21 15.74 -5.24
C ILE A 252 14.69 15.53 -6.67
N LEU A 253 14.01 16.13 -7.65
CA LEU A 253 14.41 16.06 -9.05
C LEU A 253 15.67 16.90 -9.29
N PRO A 254 16.59 16.41 -10.15
CA PRO A 254 17.71 17.23 -10.61
C PRO A 254 17.21 18.45 -11.37
N ALA A 255 18.03 19.49 -11.45
CA ALA A 255 17.75 20.63 -12.31
C ALA A 255 17.64 20.22 -13.79
N ASP A 256 16.56 20.63 -14.48
CA ASP A 256 16.41 20.52 -15.93
C ASP A 256 16.49 21.91 -16.59
N PRO A 257 17.63 22.25 -17.21
CA PRO A 257 17.81 23.53 -17.91
C PRO A 257 16.97 23.66 -19.20
N ALA A 258 16.46 22.56 -19.76
CA ALA A 258 15.75 22.52 -21.04
C ALA A 258 14.23 22.65 -20.90
N ALA A 259 13.66 22.24 -19.76
CA ALA A 259 12.22 22.29 -19.50
C ALA A 259 11.77 23.44 -18.57
N GLY A 260 12.70 24.17 -17.95
CA GLY A 260 12.37 25.24 -17.01
C GLY A 260 11.74 24.76 -15.70
N GLY A 261 11.88 23.47 -15.37
CA GLY A 261 11.33 22.84 -14.16
C GLY A 261 12.29 21.78 -13.62
N GLY A 262 12.81 22.03 -12.42
CA GLY A 262 13.76 21.17 -11.71
C GLY A 262 14.31 21.94 -10.50
N SER A 263 14.85 21.23 -9.52
CA SER A 263 15.22 21.84 -8.24
C SER A 263 16.35 22.86 -8.38
N GLN A 264 16.22 24.01 -7.73
CA GLN A 264 17.13 25.13 -7.80
C GLN A 264 17.45 25.68 -6.41
N ALA A 265 18.62 26.28 -6.28
CA ALA A 265 19.03 27.01 -5.09
C ALA A 265 19.41 28.43 -5.47
N THR A 266 18.98 29.40 -4.67
CA THR A 266 19.27 30.82 -4.87
C THR A 266 20.13 31.37 -3.74
N LEU A 267 21.23 32.02 -4.08
CA LEU A 267 22.10 32.69 -3.14
C LEU A 267 21.86 34.19 -3.24
N THR A 268 21.27 34.78 -2.20
CA THR A 268 21.01 36.22 -2.13
C THR A 268 21.99 36.88 -1.17
N THR A 269 22.68 37.91 -1.68
CA THR A 269 23.65 38.72 -0.92
C THR A 269 23.38 40.20 -1.19
N GLN A 270 24.13 41.09 -0.53
CA GLN A 270 24.01 42.53 -0.77
C GLN A 270 24.27 42.98 -2.22
N ALA A 271 24.93 42.15 -3.01
CA ALA A 271 25.31 42.50 -4.37
C ALA A 271 24.40 41.94 -5.46
N GLY A 272 23.49 41.03 -5.09
CA GLY A 272 22.57 40.41 -6.02
C GLY A 272 22.17 39.00 -5.61
N THR A 273 21.47 38.33 -6.53
CA THR A 273 20.98 36.97 -6.38
C THR A 273 21.52 36.11 -7.52
N TRP A 274 21.99 34.91 -7.19
CA TRP A 274 22.48 33.91 -8.15
C TRP A 274 21.71 32.61 -7.98
N ALA A 275 21.38 31.92 -9.07
CA ALA A 275 20.68 30.65 -9.04
C ALA A 275 21.55 29.52 -9.63
N VAL A 276 21.50 28.34 -9.02
CA VAL A 276 22.15 27.11 -9.52
C VAL A 276 21.18 25.93 -9.41
N GLY A 277 21.43 24.89 -10.21
CA GLY A 277 20.69 23.64 -10.09
C GLY A 277 21.05 22.87 -8.82
N VAL A 278 20.09 22.15 -8.28
CA VAL A 278 20.28 21.20 -7.18
C VAL A 278 20.28 19.80 -7.76
N ASP A 279 21.29 19.01 -7.40
CA ASP A 279 21.36 17.59 -7.76
C ASP A 279 20.29 16.78 -7.00
N PRO A 280 20.07 15.50 -7.35
CA PRO A 280 19.08 14.68 -6.66
C PRO A 280 19.40 14.50 -5.17
N GLY A 281 18.35 14.54 -4.35
CA GLY A 281 18.39 14.33 -2.90
C GLY A 281 17.07 13.74 -2.41
N TYR A 282 16.90 13.57 -1.09
CA TYR A 282 15.62 13.11 -0.54
C TYR A 282 15.38 13.51 0.92
N VAL A 283 14.10 13.49 1.31
CA VAL A 283 13.62 13.71 2.68
C VAL A 283 12.62 12.62 3.03
N ARG A 284 12.86 11.85 4.10
CA ARG A 284 11.86 10.91 4.62
C ARG A 284 10.88 11.63 5.53
N LEU A 285 9.59 11.30 5.40
CA LEU A 285 8.50 11.78 6.23
C LEU A 285 7.86 10.60 6.95
N ASP A 286 7.72 10.71 8.27
CA ASP A 286 6.97 9.78 9.09
C ASP A 286 5.62 10.44 9.42
N ILE A 287 4.56 9.99 8.75
CA ILE A 287 3.23 10.62 8.81
C ILE A 287 2.38 9.89 9.84
N ALA A 288 1.97 10.61 10.88
CA ALA A 288 1.10 10.11 11.93
C ALA A 288 -0.39 10.22 11.55
N ALA A 289 -1.24 9.59 12.36
CA ALA A 289 -2.69 9.73 12.24
C ALA A 289 -3.13 11.21 12.33
N ARG A 290 -4.20 11.53 11.60
CA ARG A 290 -4.78 12.88 11.61
C ARG A 290 -5.45 13.20 12.93
N ASP A 291 -5.37 14.46 13.34
CA ASP A 291 -6.08 14.97 14.50
C ASP A 291 -7.54 15.37 14.16
N VAL A 292 -8.25 15.94 15.14
CA VAL A 292 -9.65 16.40 14.99
C VAL A 292 -9.81 17.55 14.00
N ASN A 293 -8.73 18.24 13.65
CA ASN A 293 -8.69 19.31 12.66
C ASN A 293 -8.27 18.80 11.27
N GLN A 294 -8.14 17.47 11.11
CA GLN A 294 -7.66 16.82 9.89
C GLN A 294 -6.22 17.15 9.50
N GLU A 295 -5.42 17.56 10.48
CA GLU A 295 -3.99 17.80 10.31
C GLU A 295 -3.22 16.52 10.62
N ALA A 296 -2.33 16.11 9.72
CA ALA A 296 -1.41 15.00 9.99
C ALA A 296 -0.11 15.57 10.59
N ARG A 297 0.30 15.07 11.76
CA ARG A 297 1.63 15.34 12.29
C ARG A 297 2.67 14.59 11.45
N ILE A 298 3.73 15.30 11.06
CA ILE A 298 4.85 14.75 10.28
C ILE A 298 6.09 14.77 11.15
N GLY A 299 6.79 13.65 11.26
CA GLY A 299 8.17 13.56 11.74
C GLY A 299 9.14 13.49 10.56
N VAL A 300 10.34 14.04 10.73
CA VAL A 300 11.42 13.96 9.73
C VAL A 300 12.67 13.43 10.43
N PRO A 301 13.02 12.14 10.28
CA PRO A 301 14.22 11.60 10.90
C PRO A 301 15.48 12.24 10.31
N GLY A 302 16.33 12.82 11.16
CA GLY A 302 17.48 13.61 10.72
C GLY A 302 18.51 12.79 9.92
N ASP A 303 18.65 11.50 10.21
CA ASP A 303 19.54 10.58 9.50
C ASP A 303 19.09 10.25 8.06
N THR A 304 17.89 10.67 7.68
CA THR A 304 17.29 10.39 6.36
C THR A 304 17.05 11.63 5.51
N VAL A 305 17.58 12.79 5.92
CA VAL A 305 17.58 14.02 5.13
C VAL A 305 18.90 14.14 4.38
N ILE A 306 18.85 13.96 3.06
CA ILE A 306 20.04 14.06 2.19
C ILE A 306 19.81 15.16 1.15
N LEU A 307 20.50 16.28 1.33
CA LEU A 307 20.64 17.34 0.32
C LEU A 307 22.06 17.31 -0.24
N PRO A 308 22.24 17.25 -1.58
CA PRO A 308 23.58 17.22 -2.16
C PRO A 308 24.29 18.57 -1.99
N PRO A 309 25.63 18.60 -2.07
CA PRO A 309 26.40 19.84 -2.04
C PRO A 309 26.00 20.82 -3.14
N ILE A 310 25.72 22.08 -2.77
CA ILE A 310 25.24 23.12 -3.70
C ILE A 310 26.39 24.08 -4.02
N SER A 311 26.89 24.01 -5.26
CA SER A 311 28.06 24.79 -5.69
C SER A 311 27.65 26.09 -6.41
N PHE A 312 28.06 27.24 -5.86
CA PHE A 312 27.89 28.55 -6.50
C PHE A 312 29.23 29.03 -7.09
N PRO A 313 29.33 29.19 -8.43
CA PRO A 313 30.55 29.66 -9.07
C PRO A 313 31.02 31.00 -8.49
N GLY A 314 32.23 31.02 -7.91
CA GLY A 314 32.84 32.22 -7.31
C GLY A 314 32.53 32.45 -5.83
N PHE A 315 31.65 31.65 -5.21
CA PHE A 315 31.24 31.80 -3.81
C PHE A 315 31.54 30.59 -2.93
N GLY A 316 31.65 29.37 -3.52
CA GLY A 316 32.00 28.14 -2.80
C GLY A 316 30.90 27.07 -2.90
N THR A 317 30.99 26.03 -2.05
CA THR A 317 30.02 24.92 -1.99
C THR A 317 29.35 24.85 -0.63
N PHE A 318 28.02 24.98 -0.59
CA PHE A 318 27.21 24.83 0.63
C PHE A 318 26.86 23.36 0.85
N CYS A 319 27.21 22.85 2.04
CA CYS A 319 26.90 21.52 2.50
C CYS A 319 25.86 21.64 3.61
N ILE A 320 24.69 21.03 3.43
CA ILE A 320 23.60 21.07 4.40
C ILE A 320 23.41 19.66 4.95
N ALA A 321 23.58 19.50 6.25
CA ALA A 321 23.37 18.22 6.93
C ALA A 321 22.35 18.40 8.04
N ALA A 322 21.37 17.49 8.14
CA ALA A 322 20.48 17.48 9.28
C ALA A 322 21.28 17.20 10.57
N SER A 323 20.89 17.91 11.63
CA SER A 323 21.55 17.89 12.93
C SER A 323 20.68 17.30 14.04
N GLY A 324 19.41 17.00 13.71
CA GLY A 324 18.43 16.35 14.57
C GLY A 324 17.16 16.06 13.76
N ASP A 325 16.19 15.46 14.44
CA ASP A 325 14.89 15.18 13.85
C ASP A 325 14.07 16.47 13.69
N GLY A 326 13.24 16.49 12.66
CA GLY A 326 12.32 17.55 12.35
C GLY A 326 10.87 17.18 12.62
N ALA A 327 10.01 18.19 12.67
CA ALA A 327 8.57 18.03 12.80
C ALA A 327 7.83 18.95 11.83
N GLY A 328 6.57 18.62 11.57
CA GLY A 328 5.76 19.35 10.61
C GLY A 328 4.29 18.97 10.62
N ALA A 329 3.56 19.62 9.73
CA ALA A 329 2.13 19.50 9.59
C ALA A 329 1.72 19.45 8.12
N LEU A 330 0.65 18.72 7.82
CA LEU A 330 -0.02 18.73 6.53
C LEU A 330 -1.50 19.12 6.73
N ASP A 331 -1.89 20.29 6.20
CA ASP A 331 -3.28 20.78 6.26
C ASP A 331 -4.07 20.24 5.05
N CYS A 332 -5.00 19.32 5.32
CA CYS A 332 -5.79 18.65 4.28
C CYS A 332 -7.19 19.23 4.07
N ASN A 333 -7.65 20.20 4.88
CA ASN A 333 -9.03 20.70 4.82
C ASN A 333 -9.15 22.19 4.52
N GLY A 334 -8.02 22.90 4.30
CA GLY A 334 -8.02 24.29 3.85
C GLY A 334 -8.57 25.27 4.88
N GLY A 335 -8.58 24.88 6.15
CA GLY A 335 -9.33 25.56 7.20
C GLY A 335 -8.56 26.61 8.01
N ARG A 336 -7.23 26.69 7.91
CA ARG A 336 -6.45 27.55 8.83
C ARG A 336 -5.55 28.57 8.14
N ALA A 337 -5.93 29.84 8.24
CA ALA A 337 -4.99 30.94 8.05
C ALA A 337 -4.12 31.07 9.33
N GLY A 338 -2.84 30.70 9.24
CA GLY A 338 -1.84 30.90 10.30
C GLY A 338 -1.93 29.92 11.48
N GLY A 339 -2.07 28.61 11.20
CA GLY A 339 -2.11 27.57 12.23
C GLY A 339 -0.83 27.52 13.07
N ASP A 340 -1.02 27.65 14.38
CA ASP A 340 0.00 27.59 15.44
C ASP A 340 0.82 26.29 15.34
N LEU A 341 2.15 26.41 15.22
CA LEU A 341 3.08 25.29 15.33
C LEU A 341 3.23 24.98 16.82
N ASP A 342 2.70 23.85 17.27
CA ASP A 342 3.06 23.27 18.57
C ASP A 342 4.56 22.90 18.54
N SER A 343 5.41 23.89 18.81
CA SER A 343 6.82 23.75 19.10
C SER A 343 6.97 23.21 20.52
N PHE A 344 6.68 21.92 20.72
CA PHE A 344 7.17 21.25 21.91
C PHE A 344 8.70 21.13 21.80
N ARG A 345 9.37 22.15 22.35
CA ARG A 345 10.83 22.30 22.53
C ARG A 345 11.63 22.61 21.27
N ASP A 346 11.77 23.91 21.05
CA ASP A 346 13.07 24.60 21.10
C ASP A 346 14.26 23.68 21.42
N HIS A 347 15.21 23.69 20.47
CA HIS A 347 16.62 23.37 20.52
C HIS A 347 17.17 22.42 21.59
N ASN A 348 18.28 21.79 21.22
CA ASN A 348 19.24 21.27 22.20
C ASN A 348 19.95 22.43 22.96
N ILE A 349 19.18 23.36 23.52
CA ILE A 349 19.56 24.13 24.70
C ILE A 349 18.78 23.46 25.83
N ASP A 350 19.35 22.38 26.36
CA ASP A 350 18.88 21.87 27.63
C ASP A 350 18.99 22.98 28.70
N ASP A 351 18.22 22.83 29.78
CA ASP A 351 18.24 23.69 30.97
C ASP A 351 19.59 23.68 31.72
N THR A 352 20.74 23.41 31.06
CA THR A 352 22.08 23.47 31.67
C THR A 352 22.91 24.70 31.30
N ASP A 353 22.39 25.68 30.55
CA ASP A 353 23.07 26.97 30.31
C ASP A 353 22.43 28.19 31.02
N PRO A 354 22.66 28.37 32.33
CA PRO A 354 22.25 29.57 33.06
C PRO A 354 23.01 30.85 32.68
N ALA A 355 23.94 30.79 31.71
CA ALA A 355 24.81 31.91 31.34
C ALA A 355 24.48 32.55 29.97
N CYS A 356 23.46 32.09 29.24
CA CYS A 356 23.07 32.65 27.93
C CYS A 356 24.27 32.77 26.98
N VAL A 357 25.00 31.67 26.80
CA VAL A 357 26.23 31.64 25.99
C VAL A 357 25.88 31.57 24.49
N THR A 358 24.67 31.17 24.12
CA THR A 358 24.24 30.92 22.72
C THR A 358 23.17 31.87 22.15
N GLY A 359 22.72 32.89 22.90
CA GLY A 359 22.01 34.05 22.34
C GLY A 359 20.50 34.11 22.57
N CYS A 360 20.11 35.23 23.19
CA CYS A 360 18.78 35.84 23.35
C CYS A 360 17.81 35.27 24.40
N ARG A 361 17.24 36.22 25.17
CA ARG A 361 16.09 36.06 26.07
C ARG A 361 14.99 36.98 25.53
N GLU A 362 13.74 36.51 25.49
CA GLU A 362 12.61 37.41 25.25
C GLU A 362 12.62 38.51 26.33
N ASP A 363 12.59 39.77 25.88
CA ASP A 363 12.56 41.01 26.68
C ASP A 363 13.81 41.39 27.52
N GLY A 364 15.01 40.90 27.18
CA GLY A 364 16.26 41.33 27.82
C GLY A 364 17.42 41.62 26.85
N HIS A 365 18.15 42.73 27.06
CA HIS A 365 19.38 43.01 26.31
C HIS A 365 20.49 41.98 26.62
N CYS A 366 21.05 41.36 25.58
CA CYS A 366 22.20 40.46 25.66
C CYS A 366 23.46 41.23 26.08
N GLN A 367 24.11 40.77 27.16
CA GLN A 367 25.41 41.26 27.63
C GLN A 367 26.34 40.04 27.76
N GLY A 368 27.01 39.66 26.67
CA GLY A 368 27.91 38.52 26.65
C GLY A 368 29.03 38.70 25.63
N SER A 369 30.24 38.31 26.03
CA SER A 369 31.47 38.42 25.27
C SER A 369 31.88 37.06 24.68
N LEU A 370 31.10 36.57 23.72
CA LEU A 370 31.56 35.53 22.80
C LEU A 370 31.60 36.06 21.36
N PRO A 371 32.69 35.81 20.62
CA PRO A 371 32.75 36.03 19.18
C PRO A 371 31.85 35.00 18.50
N GLY A 372 30.98 35.44 17.58
CA GLY A 372 30.28 34.54 16.67
C GLY A 372 31.27 33.66 15.88
N PRO A 373 30.89 32.43 15.49
CA PRO A 373 31.75 31.58 14.67
C PRO A 373 31.67 32.14 13.24
N HIS A 374 32.73 32.39 12.48
CA HIS A 374 33.91 31.58 12.25
C HIS A 374 35.14 32.47 11.96
N HIS A 375 36.16 32.39 12.80
CA HIS A 375 37.49 32.81 12.40
C HIS A 375 38.42 31.62 12.67
N ASP A 376 39.02 31.08 11.61
CA ASP A 376 40.16 30.19 11.77
C ASP A 376 41.26 30.93 12.56
N PRO A 377 41.74 30.37 13.69
CA PRO A 377 42.87 30.94 14.42
C PRO A 377 44.16 31.06 13.56
N ALA A 378 44.21 30.47 12.37
CA ALA A 378 45.37 30.50 11.47
C ALA A 378 45.60 31.84 10.74
N LEU A 379 44.68 32.81 10.78
CA LEU A 379 44.85 34.10 10.09
C LEU A 379 45.49 35.16 10.99
N ALA A 380 46.74 35.51 10.67
CA ALA A 380 47.52 36.52 11.38
C ALA A 380 47.08 37.96 11.02
N ASN A 381 46.44 38.64 12.00
CA ASN A 381 46.13 40.09 12.10
C ASN A 381 44.70 40.53 11.67
N PRO A 382 43.74 40.62 12.61
CA PRO A 382 42.51 41.39 12.41
C PRO A 382 42.70 42.89 12.74
N PRO A 383 42.03 43.83 12.05
CA PRO A 383 42.02 45.25 12.39
C PRO A 383 41.14 45.53 13.63
N SER A 384 41.58 46.46 14.48
CA SER A 384 40.88 46.94 15.68
C SER A 384 40.38 48.38 15.46
N PRO A 385 39.20 48.81 15.98
CA PRO A 385 38.28 48.07 16.86
C PRO A 385 37.18 47.30 16.09
N PRO A 386 36.61 46.23 16.66
CA PRO A 386 35.43 45.57 16.08
C PRO A 386 34.20 46.48 16.26
N PRO A 387 33.35 46.67 15.22
CA PRO A 387 32.09 47.36 15.39
C PRO A 387 31.16 46.50 16.26
N ALA A 388 30.77 47.06 17.40
CA ALA A 388 29.69 46.51 18.22
C ALA A 388 28.36 46.86 17.54
N VAL A 389 27.89 45.97 16.67
CA VAL A 389 26.51 45.96 16.18
C VAL A 389 25.86 44.72 16.79
N CYS A 390 24.72 44.91 17.45
CA CYS A 390 23.88 43.78 17.83
C CYS A 390 23.29 43.20 16.56
N ASN A 391 23.68 41.98 16.22
CA ASN A 391 23.12 41.26 15.09
C ASN A 391 21.61 41.13 15.29
N GLY A 392 20.83 41.57 14.30
CA GLY A 392 19.40 41.32 14.25
C GLY A 392 19.13 39.81 14.21
N PRO A 393 18.03 39.31 14.78
CA PRO A 393 17.69 37.91 14.63
C PRO A 393 17.45 37.62 13.13
N PRO A 394 17.97 36.50 12.59
CA PRO A 394 17.50 36.02 11.30
C PRO A 394 16.00 35.74 11.42
N ILE A 395 15.22 36.23 10.47
CA ILE A 395 13.81 35.93 10.37
C ILE A 395 13.65 34.93 9.25
N ASN A 396 13.13 33.76 9.57
CA ASN A 396 12.58 32.85 8.58
C ASN A 396 11.06 32.91 8.73
N ASP A 397 10.42 33.74 7.91
CA ASP A 397 8.98 33.87 7.88
C ASP A 397 8.41 32.99 6.76
N ARG A 398 7.21 32.48 6.98
CA ARG A 398 6.50 31.65 6.02
C ARG A 398 5.17 32.31 5.77
N THR A 399 5.04 32.96 4.64
CA THR A 399 3.78 33.57 4.23
C THR A 399 3.29 32.87 2.98
N GLY A 400 2.40 31.90 3.13
CA GLY A 400 1.77 31.21 2.01
C GLY A 400 0.27 31.09 2.27
N THR A 401 -0.54 31.21 1.22
CA THR A 401 -1.93 30.77 1.27
C THR A 401 -1.94 29.26 1.52
N TYR A 402 -2.24 28.85 2.75
CA TYR A 402 -2.43 27.46 3.16
C TYR A 402 -3.75 26.91 2.58
N GLY A 403 -3.79 26.77 1.26
CA GLY A 403 -4.88 26.07 0.58
C GLY A 403 -4.92 24.59 1.00
N ALA A 404 -6.01 23.91 0.67
CA ALA A 404 -6.13 22.47 0.91
C ALA A 404 -4.95 21.70 0.28
N GLY A 405 -4.20 20.95 1.10
CA GLY A 405 -3.05 20.15 0.67
C GLY A 405 -1.67 20.72 1.03
N GLY A 406 -1.59 21.90 1.65
CA GLY A 406 -0.30 22.52 2.02
C GLY A 406 0.48 21.77 3.11
N MET A 407 1.82 21.73 2.98
CA MET A 407 2.74 21.10 3.93
C MET A 407 3.72 22.11 4.53
N GLN A 408 4.06 21.93 5.81
CA GLN A 408 5.17 22.62 6.47
C GLN A 408 6.07 21.62 7.19
N LEU A 409 7.39 21.77 7.05
CA LEU A 409 8.39 20.96 7.71
C LEU A 409 9.47 21.86 8.32
N GLU A 410 9.94 21.50 9.51
CA GLU A 410 11.10 22.12 10.13
C GLU A 410 12.13 21.04 10.43
N VAL A 411 13.34 21.19 9.89
CA VAL A 411 14.44 20.28 10.16
C VAL A 411 15.62 21.07 10.71
N PRO A 412 16.11 20.78 11.93
CA PRO A 412 17.35 21.36 12.41
C PRO A 412 18.52 20.93 11.52
N VAL A 413 19.29 21.87 10.99
CA VAL A 413 20.43 21.58 10.09
C VAL A 413 21.71 22.29 10.54
N LYS A 414 22.83 21.74 10.08
CA LYS A 414 24.15 22.36 10.12
C LYS A 414 24.57 22.69 8.70
N VAL A 415 24.98 23.93 8.48
CA VAL A 415 25.47 24.42 7.19
C VAL A 415 26.98 24.59 7.26
N THR A 416 27.66 24.10 6.24
CA THR A 416 29.11 24.24 6.07
C THR A 416 29.39 24.85 4.69
N LEU A 417 30.39 25.72 4.59
CA LEU A 417 30.78 26.33 3.32
C LEU A 417 32.23 25.97 2.98
N SER A 418 32.39 25.12 1.97
CA SER A 418 33.68 24.71 1.42
C SER A 418 34.18 25.73 0.38
N ALA A 419 35.45 26.12 0.51
CA ALA A 419 36.14 27.11 -0.31
C ALA A 419 36.74 26.50 -1.58
N TYR A 420 37.39 25.35 -1.43
CA TYR A 420 38.03 24.59 -2.50
C TYR A 420 37.95 23.11 -2.18
N TRP A 421 37.66 22.32 -3.21
CA TRP A 421 37.67 20.86 -3.14
C TRP A 421 39.08 20.39 -2.78
N GLY A 422 39.14 19.42 -1.88
CA GLY A 422 40.35 18.78 -1.40
C GLY A 422 41.07 17.98 -2.48
N VAL A 423 41.98 17.12 -2.04
CA VAL A 423 42.81 16.28 -2.91
C VAL A 423 41.96 15.26 -3.66
N ASP A 424 40.84 14.84 -3.07
CA ASP A 424 39.92 13.87 -3.66
C ASP A 424 39.01 14.45 -4.76
N GLY A 425 38.93 15.79 -4.86
CA GLY A 425 38.06 16.48 -5.81
C GLY A 425 36.58 16.35 -5.50
N VAL A 426 36.21 15.96 -4.27
CA VAL A 426 34.83 15.82 -3.81
C VAL A 426 34.56 16.91 -2.77
N PRO A 427 33.54 17.77 -2.95
CA PRO A 427 33.23 18.78 -1.94
C PRO A 427 32.66 18.16 -0.66
N CYS A 428 32.79 18.90 0.45
CA CYS A 428 32.28 18.57 1.77
C CYS A 428 32.99 17.40 2.46
N THR A 429 34.26 17.16 2.13
CA THR A 429 35.10 16.09 2.71
C THR A 429 36.13 16.63 3.69
N ALA A 430 36.69 15.77 4.54
CA ALA A 430 37.56 16.21 5.64
C ALA A 430 38.85 16.94 5.18
N ASP A 431 39.26 16.76 3.91
CA ASP A 431 40.43 17.38 3.30
C ASP A 431 40.15 18.70 2.58
N ASP A 432 38.89 19.15 2.53
CA ASP A 432 38.51 20.46 2.02
C ASP A 432 39.07 21.61 2.87
N THR A 433 39.22 22.75 2.22
CA THR A 433 39.40 24.03 2.93
C THR A 433 38.04 24.70 3.11
N TYR A 434 37.74 25.17 4.31
CA TYR A 434 36.42 25.68 4.67
C TYR A 434 36.47 27.17 4.99
N PHE A 435 35.45 27.92 4.56
CA PHE A 435 35.21 29.27 5.07
C PHE A 435 34.56 29.20 6.45
N PHE A 436 33.59 28.30 6.61
CA PHE A 436 33.01 27.97 7.90
C PHE A 436 32.47 26.55 7.96
N ARG A 437 32.22 26.03 9.16
CA ARG A 437 31.77 24.66 9.41
C ARG A 437 30.70 24.59 10.49
N ASP A 438 29.66 23.80 10.25
CA ASP A 438 28.62 23.47 11.22
C ASP A 438 27.86 24.67 11.80
N ALA A 439 27.62 25.70 10.98
CA ALA A 439 26.76 26.81 11.35
C ALA A 439 25.33 26.29 11.58
N PRO A 440 24.76 26.43 12.79
CA PRO A 440 23.41 25.94 13.07
C PRO A 440 22.38 26.78 12.33
N SER A 441 21.38 26.12 11.77
CA SER A 441 20.24 26.76 11.13
C SER A 441 19.01 25.84 11.19
N THR A 442 17.87 26.35 10.78
CA THR A 442 16.63 25.55 10.67
C THR A 442 16.20 25.58 9.22
N LEU A 443 16.15 24.41 8.60
CA LEU A 443 15.60 24.24 7.27
C LEU A 443 14.08 24.21 7.38
N ALA A 444 13.50 25.36 7.07
CA ALA A 444 12.07 25.58 6.99
C ALA A 444 11.58 25.28 5.57
N LEU A 445 10.83 24.21 5.37
CA LEU A 445 10.24 23.88 4.07
C LEU A 445 8.72 24.06 4.10
N THR A 446 8.16 24.61 3.02
CA THR A 446 6.72 24.75 2.86
C THR A 446 6.31 24.62 1.39
N THR A 447 5.07 24.22 1.13
CA THR A 447 4.45 24.36 -0.19
C THR A 447 3.62 25.63 -0.23
N GLY A 448 4.19 26.73 -0.72
CA GLY A 448 3.62 28.06 -0.58
C GLY A 448 4.68 29.12 -0.81
N SER A 449 5.06 29.88 0.20
CA SER A 449 6.23 30.74 0.10
C SER A 449 7.03 30.79 1.39
N ALA A 450 8.35 30.75 1.25
CA ALA A 450 9.32 30.88 2.32
C ALA A 450 10.10 32.18 2.14
N THR A 451 10.22 32.97 3.20
CA THR A 451 10.96 34.23 3.19
C THR A 451 12.04 34.20 4.26
N GLY A 452 13.29 34.38 3.85
CA GLY A 452 14.42 34.60 4.75
C GLY A 452 14.80 36.07 4.75
N ALA A 453 14.86 36.68 5.93
CA ALA A 453 15.23 38.08 6.10
C ALA A 453 16.30 38.28 7.19
N ILE A 454 17.22 39.18 6.92
CA ILE A 454 18.25 39.66 7.85
C ILE A 454 18.06 41.17 7.98
N LEU A 455 17.81 41.67 9.20
CA LEU A 455 17.36 43.04 9.45
C LEU A 455 18.48 44.09 9.58
N ASP A 456 19.73 43.66 9.43
CA ASP A 456 20.94 44.48 9.61
C ASP A 456 22.08 44.09 8.64
N ALA A 457 21.70 43.83 7.39
CA ALA A 457 22.59 43.36 6.34
C ALA A 457 23.93 44.11 6.29
N GLY A 458 25.04 43.36 6.27
CA GLY A 458 26.41 43.82 6.21
C GLY A 458 26.81 44.66 7.43
N ASN A 459 26.21 44.39 8.58
CA ASN A 459 26.42 45.14 9.82
C ASN A 459 26.04 46.63 9.70
N VAL A 460 25.05 46.96 8.86
CA VAL A 460 24.53 48.33 8.68
C VAL A 460 23.13 48.43 9.28
N LEU A 461 23.00 49.22 10.34
CA LEU A 461 21.72 49.42 11.04
C LEU A 461 20.62 49.93 10.09
N GLY A 462 19.54 49.15 9.95
CA GLY A 462 18.38 49.46 9.12
C GLY A 462 18.49 49.02 7.66
N ALA A 463 19.58 48.37 7.25
CA ALA A 463 19.67 47.70 5.95
C ALA A 463 19.09 46.29 6.07
N THR A 464 18.18 45.90 5.18
CA THR A 464 17.55 44.57 5.19
C THR A 464 17.99 43.76 3.97
N LEU A 465 18.32 42.49 4.18
CA LEU A 465 18.51 41.50 3.11
C LEU A 465 17.33 40.53 3.18
N GLU A 466 16.63 40.32 2.08
CA GLU A 466 15.44 39.48 2.03
C GLU A 466 15.46 38.63 0.76
N ALA A 467 15.11 37.36 0.89
CA ALA A 467 14.85 36.48 -0.24
C ALA A 467 13.54 35.74 0.01
N THR A 468 12.66 35.79 -0.98
CA THR A 468 11.39 35.07 -0.97
C THR A 468 11.42 34.05 -2.10
N ASP A 469 11.07 32.81 -1.77
CA ASP A 469 10.89 31.74 -2.72
C ASP A 469 9.43 31.26 -2.69
N GLY A 470 8.91 30.86 -3.84
CA GLY A 470 7.51 30.51 -4.04
C GLY A 470 7.39 29.14 -4.69
N GLY A 471 6.59 28.26 -4.08
CA GLY A 471 6.32 26.90 -4.54
C GLY A 471 4.84 26.68 -4.78
N ALA A 472 4.52 25.90 -5.82
CA ALA A 472 3.16 25.40 -6.01
C ALA A 472 2.72 24.52 -4.81
N PRO A 473 1.50 24.69 -4.27
CA PRO A 473 0.99 23.86 -3.20
C PRO A 473 0.94 22.39 -3.64
N PHE A 474 1.16 21.47 -2.70
CA PHE A 474 0.76 20.10 -2.94
C PHE A 474 -0.76 20.03 -3.03
N ASP A 475 -1.27 19.32 -4.03
CA ASP A 475 -2.71 19.03 -4.13
C ASP A 475 -3.03 17.86 -3.21
N CYS A 476 -3.99 18.05 -2.30
CA CYS A 476 -4.42 17.00 -1.40
C CYS A 476 -4.81 15.73 -2.19
N ALA A 477 -5.59 15.83 -3.27
CA ALA A 477 -5.99 14.71 -4.14
C ALA A 477 -4.78 13.90 -4.65
N ARG A 478 -3.68 14.60 -4.94
CA ARG A 478 -2.50 14.04 -5.59
C ARG A 478 -1.46 13.52 -4.60
N VAL A 479 -1.27 14.20 -3.46
CA VAL A 479 -0.51 13.65 -2.30
C VAL A 479 -1.14 12.35 -1.81
N LYS A 480 -2.46 12.24 -1.90
CA LYS A 480 -3.18 11.01 -1.58
C LYS A 480 -2.79 9.92 -2.56
N THR A 481 -2.92 10.12 -3.88
CA THR A 481 -2.58 9.12 -4.93
C THR A 481 -1.08 8.95 -5.19
N GLY A 482 -0.21 9.47 -4.31
CA GLY A 482 1.25 9.52 -4.48
C GLY A 482 1.72 10.32 -5.70
N ASP A 483 0.82 10.99 -6.40
CA ASP A 483 1.18 11.92 -7.46
C ASP A 483 1.72 13.22 -6.85
N LEU A 484 3.03 13.26 -6.63
CA LEU A 484 3.73 14.45 -6.14
C LEU A 484 4.12 15.42 -7.29
N THR A 485 3.69 15.16 -8.53
CA THR A 485 4.19 15.87 -9.71
C THR A 485 3.81 17.35 -9.66
N GLY A 486 4.77 18.27 -9.83
CA GLY A 486 4.47 19.71 -9.80
C GLY A 486 4.13 20.29 -8.42
N GLY A 487 4.25 19.50 -7.34
CA GLY A 487 4.35 20.04 -5.99
C GLY A 487 5.78 20.51 -5.71
N GLU A 488 5.92 21.68 -5.08
CA GLU A 488 7.22 22.31 -4.86
C GLU A 488 7.41 22.65 -3.38
N LEU A 489 8.50 22.15 -2.80
CA LEU A 489 8.93 22.52 -1.46
C LEU A 489 9.88 23.70 -1.56
N VAL A 490 9.53 24.81 -0.92
CA VAL A 490 10.37 26.00 -0.84
C VAL A 490 10.85 26.24 0.58
N GLY A 491 12.09 26.70 0.72
CA GLY A 491 12.67 27.03 2.01
C GLY A 491 13.79 28.06 1.93
N THR A 492 14.14 28.64 3.07
CA THR A 492 15.20 29.64 3.18
C THR A 492 16.10 29.37 4.39
N LEU A 493 17.40 29.57 4.22
CA LEU A 493 18.42 29.49 5.26
C LEU A 493 19.14 30.84 5.34
N SER A 494 18.85 31.61 6.38
CA SER A 494 19.54 32.86 6.70
C SER A 494 20.83 32.57 7.48
N LEU A 495 21.97 33.06 6.99
CA LEU A 495 23.29 32.91 7.59
C LEU A 495 23.91 34.29 7.80
N LEU A 496 24.27 34.60 9.06
CA LEU A 496 24.91 35.86 9.44
C LEU A 496 26.42 35.71 9.56
N ASP A 497 27.14 36.82 9.32
CA ASP A 497 28.59 36.93 9.53
C ASP A 497 29.43 35.84 8.85
N VAL A 498 29.04 35.40 7.66
CA VAL A 498 29.82 34.45 6.88
C VAL A 498 31.19 35.10 6.54
N PRO A 499 32.33 34.41 6.79
CA PRO A 499 33.65 35.02 6.73
C PRO A 499 33.94 35.74 5.41
N ASN A 500 34.52 36.93 5.55
CA ASN A 500 34.41 38.00 4.57
C ASN A 500 35.20 37.72 3.27
N LEU A 501 34.52 37.19 2.27
CA LEU A 501 34.94 37.14 0.87
C LEU A 501 34.23 38.22 0.04
N GLY A 502 34.19 39.45 0.55
CA GLY A 502 33.51 40.56 -0.12
C GLY A 502 32.00 40.55 0.14
N GLN A 503 31.20 40.08 -0.82
CA GLN A 503 29.75 40.27 -0.82
C GLN A 503 28.97 39.27 0.07
N LEU A 504 29.65 38.28 0.67
CA LEU A 504 29.05 37.18 1.43
C LEU A 504 28.86 37.47 2.93
N THR A 505 28.91 38.72 3.40
CA THR A 505 28.89 38.98 4.85
C THR A 505 27.62 38.47 5.52
N ASP A 506 26.46 38.75 4.92
CA ASP A 506 25.16 38.17 5.29
C ASP A 506 24.52 37.58 4.05
N VAL A 507 23.95 36.38 4.20
CA VAL A 507 23.49 35.58 3.06
C VAL A 507 22.15 34.93 3.38
N VAL A 508 21.24 34.95 2.41
CA VAL A 508 20.05 34.11 2.44
C VAL A 508 20.15 33.09 1.31
N LEU A 509 20.19 31.81 1.68
CA LEU A 509 20.14 30.69 0.75
C LEU A 509 18.69 30.22 0.60
N GLY A 510 18.07 30.49 -0.54
CA GLY A 510 16.77 29.95 -0.93
C GLY A 510 16.90 28.59 -1.58
N LEU A 511 15.94 27.71 -1.32
CA LEU A 511 15.86 26.35 -1.85
C LEU A 511 14.47 26.17 -2.48
N HIS A 512 14.45 25.88 -3.77
CA HIS A 512 13.27 25.50 -4.54
C HIS A 512 13.42 24.04 -4.95
N LEU A 513 12.72 23.14 -4.26
CA LEU A 513 12.88 21.71 -4.41
C LEU A 513 11.65 21.14 -5.12
N VAL A 514 11.85 20.58 -6.31
CA VAL A 514 10.79 19.94 -7.09
C VAL A 514 10.78 18.45 -6.78
N ALA A 515 9.65 17.95 -6.28
CA ALA A 515 9.51 16.53 -5.97
C ALA A 515 9.42 15.68 -7.25
N ALA A 516 10.03 14.50 -7.23
CA ALA A 516 9.87 13.50 -8.28
C ALA A 516 8.48 12.84 -8.19
N PRO A 517 7.88 12.45 -9.32
CA PRO A 517 6.65 11.68 -9.31
C PRO A 517 6.87 10.36 -8.56
N ASP A 518 5.97 10.06 -7.62
CA ASP A 518 5.86 8.75 -6.97
C ASP A 518 4.68 7.99 -7.61
N ILE A 519 4.75 6.66 -7.67
CA ILE A 519 3.67 5.82 -8.23
C ILE A 519 2.89 5.27 -7.05
N CYS A 520 1.73 5.85 -6.71
CA CYS A 520 0.78 5.13 -5.88
C CYS A 520 -0.33 4.48 -6.70
N ILE A 521 -0.61 3.23 -6.33
CA ILE A 521 -1.75 2.44 -6.77
C ILE A 521 -2.56 2.17 -5.49
N ASN A 522 -3.83 2.59 -5.45
CA ASN A 522 -4.80 2.42 -4.34
C ASN A 522 -4.57 3.21 -3.04
N CYS A 523 -4.27 4.51 -3.13
CA CYS A 523 -4.35 5.37 -1.95
C CYS A 523 -5.72 6.03 -1.84
N THR A 524 -6.55 5.55 -0.91
CA THR A 524 -7.78 6.23 -0.53
C THR A 524 -7.49 7.30 0.52
N CYS A 525 -8.04 8.48 0.32
CA CYS A 525 -8.18 9.43 1.40
C CYS A 525 -9.59 9.98 1.37
N SER A 526 -10.36 9.56 2.35
CA SER A 526 -11.65 10.12 2.68
C SER A 526 -11.55 11.65 2.69
N SER A 527 -12.33 12.29 1.82
CA SER A 527 -12.81 13.63 2.10
C SER A 527 -13.46 13.63 3.48
N ALA A 528 -13.34 14.76 4.17
CA ALA A 528 -13.88 14.96 5.49
C ALA A 528 -15.31 14.42 5.63
N THR A 529 -15.54 13.67 6.70
CA THR A 529 -16.82 13.14 7.15
C THR A 529 -17.81 14.23 7.62
N THR A 530 -17.60 15.51 7.24
CA THR A 530 -18.52 16.63 7.54
C THR A 530 -18.64 17.64 6.38
N CYS A 531 -19.74 17.61 5.62
CA CYS A 531 -20.14 18.55 4.56
C CYS A 531 -21.37 19.37 4.97
N GLY A 532 -21.54 20.59 4.43
CA GLY A 532 -22.70 21.46 4.69
C GLY A 532 -23.66 21.58 3.50
N ALA A 533 -23.18 21.41 2.27
CA ALA A 533 -23.93 21.42 1.03
C ALA A 533 -23.24 20.55 -0.04
N ALA A 534 -23.97 20.19 -1.10
CA ALA A 534 -23.43 19.39 -2.22
C ALA A 534 -22.20 20.02 -2.89
N ALA A 535 -22.12 21.36 -2.93
CA ALA A 535 -20.94 22.07 -3.47
C ALA A 535 -19.67 21.85 -2.64
N ASP A 536 -19.79 21.47 -1.36
CA ASP A 536 -18.66 21.15 -0.49
C ASP A 536 -18.10 19.73 -0.73
N CYS A 537 -18.83 18.93 -1.50
CA CYS A 537 -18.50 17.55 -1.84
C CYS A 537 -17.95 17.38 -3.25
N ALA A 538 -17.84 18.48 -4.01
CA ALA A 538 -17.29 18.47 -5.35
C ALA A 538 -15.81 18.03 -5.31
N ASP A 539 -15.55 16.80 -5.74
CA ASP A 539 -14.21 16.22 -5.86
C ASP A 539 -13.61 16.45 -7.27
N ALA A 540 -14.33 17.19 -8.11
CA ALA A 540 -14.03 17.47 -9.51
C ALA A 540 -13.96 16.21 -10.40
N ASP A 541 -14.42 15.05 -9.90
CA ASP A 541 -14.52 13.81 -10.64
C ASP A 541 -15.90 13.71 -11.31
N VAL A 542 -15.96 14.14 -12.56
CA VAL A 542 -17.21 14.11 -13.34
C VAL A 542 -17.74 12.68 -13.56
N CYS A 543 -16.92 11.65 -13.31
CA CYS A 543 -17.24 10.24 -13.55
C CYS A 543 -18.06 9.59 -12.46
N ASN A 544 -18.02 10.12 -11.25
CA ASN A 544 -18.85 9.61 -10.17
C ASN A 544 -20.13 10.44 -9.96
N GLY A 545 -20.33 11.49 -10.78
CA GLY A 545 -21.56 12.28 -10.84
C GLY A 545 -21.70 13.25 -9.67
N THR A 546 -22.53 14.29 -9.83
CA THR A 546 -22.63 15.39 -8.84
C THR A 546 -22.87 14.88 -7.42
N GLU A 547 -21.89 15.13 -6.56
CA GLU A 547 -21.79 14.56 -5.23
C GLU A 547 -22.78 15.25 -4.31
N GLN A 548 -23.41 14.47 -3.43
CA GLN A 548 -24.40 14.99 -2.51
C GLN A 548 -23.83 15.01 -1.09
N CYS A 549 -24.18 16.06 -0.36
CA CYS A 549 -23.92 16.11 1.06
C CYS A 549 -25.09 15.46 1.82
N GLN A 550 -24.87 14.31 2.45
CA GLN A 550 -25.89 13.58 3.21
C GLN A 550 -25.38 13.20 4.59
N ASN A 551 -26.08 13.62 5.66
CA ASN A 551 -25.68 13.41 7.06
C ASN A 551 -24.23 13.84 7.34
N LEU A 552 -23.89 15.03 6.84
CA LEU A 552 -22.54 15.58 6.92
C LEU A 552 -21.51 14.71 6.17
N THR A 553 -21.88 13.69 5.42
CA THR A 553 -20.91 12.87 4.67
C THR A 553 -21.09 13.10 3.19
N CYS A 554 -19.99 13.29 2.46
CA CYS A 554 -20.04 13.35 1.00
C CYS A 554 -20.29 11.97 0.44
N VAL A 555 -21.38 11.83 -0.32
CA VAL A 555 -21.69 10.64 -1.10
C VAL A 555 -21.50 10.98 -2.57
N ALA A 556 -20.71 10.16 -3.27
CA ALA A 556 -20.56 10.25 -4.71
C ALA A 556 -21.95 10.16 -5.39
N GLY A 557 -22.12 10.85 -6.51
CA GLY A 557 -23.34 10.77 -7.30
C GLY A 557 -23.52 9.41 -7.99
N ASN A 558 -24.43 9.36 -8.96
CA ASN A 558 -24.51 8.20 -9.83
C ASN A 558 -23.36 8.25 -10.84
N PRO A 559 -22.56 7.17 -10.98
CA PRO A 559 -21.49 7.11 -11.96
C PRO A 559 -21.97 7.46 -13.36
N LEU A 560 -21.17 8.24 -14.09
CA LEU A 560 -21.44 8.62 -15.47
C LEU A 560 -21.34 7.36 -16.34
N PRO A 561 -22.43 6.89 -16.98
CA PRO A 561 -22.37 5.70 -17.81
C PRO A 561 -21.60 6.02 -19.09
N CYS A 562 -20.34 5.55 -19.14
CA CYS A 562 -19.42 5.81 -20.25
C CYS A 562 -19.29 4.68 -21.24
N ASP A 563 -20.01 3.58 -21.06
CA ASP A 563 -20.12 2.54 -22.09
C ASP A 563 -20.98 3.08 -23.24
N ASP A 564 -20.38 3.25 -24.42
CA ASP A 564 -21.09 3.70 -25.62
C ASP A 564 -21.67 2.54 -26.43
N GLY A 565 -21.50 1.31 -25.96
CA GLY A 565 -21.94 0.08 -26.60
C GLY A 565 -21.13 -0.29 -27.84
N ASN A 566 -20.00 0.36 -28.10
CA ASN A 566 -19.15 0.08 -29.25
C ASN A 566 -17.98 -0.83 -28.83
N PRO A 567 -17.92 -2.09 -29.30
CA PRO A 567 -16.81 -3.00 -28.97
C PRO A 567 -15.44 -2.53 -29.48
N CYS A 568 -15.42 -1.50 -30.35
CA CYS A 568 -14.21 -0.91 -30.90
C CYS A 568 -13.67 0.32 -30.18
N THR A 569 -14.26 0.63 -29.03
CA THR A 569 -13.73 1.62 -28.11
C THR A 569 -13.47 0.96 -26.77
N ASP A 570 -12.31 1.29 -26.19
CA ASP A 570 -12.07 1.06 -24.78
C ASP A 570 -12.64 2.26 -24.04
N ASP A 571 -13.80 2.03 -23.44
CA ASP A 571 -14.54 3.05 -22.71
C ASP A 571 -13.94 3.24 -21.34
N SER A 572 -13.55 4.47 -21.06
CA SER A 572 -13.01 4.88 -19.78
C SER A 572 -13.65 6.18 -19.39
N CYS A 573 -13.75 6.44 -18.09
CA CYS A 573 -14.16 7.74 -17.62
C CYS A 573 -12.93 8.48 -17.09
N ASP A 574 -12.60 9.60 -17.73
CA ASP A 574 -11.57 10.51 -17.27
C ASP A 574 -12.18 11.47 -16.22
N PRO A 575 -11.64 11.52 -15.00
CA PRO A 575 -12.22 12.30 -13.91
C PRO A 575 -12.40 13.79 -14.21
N THR A 576 -11.64 14.36 -15.16
CA THR A 576 -11.73 15.79 -15.52
C THR A 576 -12.46 16.01 -16.85
N ALA A 577 -12.25 15.14 -17.84
CA ALA A 577 -12.77 15.29 -19.20
C ALA A 577 -14.12 14.57 -19.44
N GLY A 578 -14.54 13.68 -18.54
CA GLY A 578 -15.75 12.87 -18.69
C GLY A 578 -15.51 11.57 -19.45
N CYS A 579 -16.52 11.07 -20.15
CA CYS A 579 -16.39 9.84 -20.91
C CYS A 579 -15.36 9.99 -22.05
N VAL A 580 -14.39 9.09 -22.06
CA VAL A 580 -13.33 8.98 -23.07
C VAL A 580 -13.43 7.60 -23.71
N HIS A 581 -13.77 7.61 -25.00
CA HIS A 581 -13.90 6.42 -25.83
C HIS A 581 -12.64 6.30 -26.70
N THR A 582 -11.71 5.43 -26.31
CA THR A 582 -10.43 5.29 -27.04
C THR A 582 -10.54 4.18 -28.06
N ASN A 583 -10.37 4.52 -29.34
CA ASN A 583 -10.41 3.52 -30.41
C ASN A 583 -9.38 2.40 -30.17
N ASN A 584 -9.86 1.16 -30.04
CA ASN A 584 -9.00 0.00 -29.90
C ASN A 584 -8.77 -0.69 -31.27
N THR A 585 -7.90 -1.69 -31.27
CA THR A 585 -7.63 -2.54 -32.46
C THR A 585 -7.96 -4.01 -32.17
N GLY A 586 -8.87 -4.25 -31.22
CA GLY A 586 -9.27 -5.58 -30.80
C GLY A 586 -10.06 -6.33 -31.87
N PRO A 587 -10.26 -7.64 -31.69
CA PRO A 587 -11.27 -8.38 -32.43
C PRO A 587 -12.65 -7.84 -32.09
N CYS A 588 -13.49 -7.70 -33.11
CA CYS A 588 -14.89 -7.34 -32.96
C CYS A 588 -15.73 -8.21 -33.91
N ASP A 589 -17.04 -8.02 -33.89
CA ASP A 589 -17.97 -8.63 -34.84
C ASP A 589 -18.81 -7.50 -35.43
N ASP A 590 -18.76 -7.30 -36.75
CA ASP A 590 -19.55 -6.27 -37.43
C ASP A 590 -20.99 -6.75 -37.75
N GLY A 591 -21.35 -7.95 -37.26
CA GLY A 591 -22.66 -8.58 -37.43
C GLY A 591 -22.90 -9.05 -38.86
N ASN A 592 -21.91 -8.95 -39.75
CA ASN A 592 -22.05 -9.33 -41.14
C ASN A 592 -21.46 -10.73 -41.37
N PRO A 593 -22.30 -11.75 -41.66
CA PRO A 593 -21.81 -13.12 -41.88
C PRO A 593 -20.92 -13.29 -43.12
N CYS A 594 -20.78 -12.24 -43.95
CA CYS A 594 -19.94 -12.24 -45.16
C CYS A 594 -18.58 -11.57 -44.99
N THR A 595 -18.28 -11.09 -43.80
CA THR A 595 -16.96 -10.63 -43.37
C THR A 595 -16.35 -11.65 -42.43
N THR A 596 -15.02 -11.67 -42.39
CA THR A 596 -14.26 -12.57 -41.50
C THR A 596 -13.07 -11.84 -40.93
N SER A 597 -12.67 -12.21 -39.70
CA SER A 597 -11.55 -11.59 -38.98
C SER A 597 -11.78 -10.10 -38.74
N ASP A 598 -12.95 -9.75 -38.23
CA ASP A 598 -13.33 -8.35 -38.03
C ASP A 598 -12.51 -7.75 -36.91
N THR A 599 -11.97 -6.56 -37.18
CA THR A 599 -11.06 -5.88 -36.28
C THR A 599 -11.43 -4.42 -36.20
N CYS A 600 -11.15 -3.84 -35.06
CA CYS A 600 -11.43 -2.44 -34.83
C CYS A 600 -10.42 -1.57 -35.58
N GLN A 601 -10.94 -0.65 -36.39
CA GLN A 601 -10.14 0.34 -37.08
C GLN A 601 -10.77 1.71 -36.93
N SER A 602 -10.08 2.61 -36.22
CA SER A 602 -10.52 3.99 -35.98
C SER A 602 -11.92 4.08 -35.33
N GLY A 603 -12.23 3.18 -34.39
CA GLY A 603 -13.49 3.21 -33.62
C GLY A 603 -14.68 2.58 -34.34
N THR A 604 -14.44 1.86 -35.44
CA THR A 604 -15.48 1.12 -36.14
C THR A 604 -15.01 -0.32 -36.33
N CYS A 605 -15.91 -1.27 -36.13
CA CYS A 605 -15.65 -2.65 -36.46
C CYS A 605 -15.61 -2.80 -37.98
N VAL A 606 -14.46 -3.17 -38.52
CA VAL A 606 -14.29 -3.38 -39.96
C VAL A 606 -13.98 -4.85 -40.23
N GLY A 607 -14.89 -5.49 -40.94
CA GLY A 607 -14.69 -6.83 -41.44
C GLY A 607 -13.94 -6.87 -42.77
N VAL A 608 -13.11 -7.91 -42.95
CA VAL A 608 -12.48 -8.18 -44.26
C VAL A 608 -13.43 -9.07 -45.05
N ALA A 609 -13.76 -8.64 -46.28
CA ALA A 609 -14.66 -9.39 -47.17
C ALA A 609 -14.19 -10.85 -47.31
N GLY A 610 -15.05 -11.77 -46.86
CA GLY A 610 -14.82 -13.20 -46.94
C GLY A 610 -14.90 -13.73 -48.37
N ALA A 611 -14.79 -15.06 -48.52
CA ALA A 611 -14.84 -15.70 -49.83
C ALA A 611 -16.24 -15.57 -50.48
N ASN A 612 -16.26 -15.18 -51.75
CA ASN A 612 -17.51 -15.14 -52.54
C ASN A 612 -18.16 -16.53 -52.63
N GLY A 613 -19.48 -16.58 -52.49
CA GLY A 613 -20.26 -17.82 -52.58
C GLY A 613 -20.40 -18.60 -51.27
N GLY A 614 -19.88 -18.06 -50.15
CA GLY A 614 -20.25 -18.53 -48.81
C GLY A 614 -21.75 -18.33 -48.57
N ALA A 615 -22.39 -19.32 -47.93
CA ALA A 615 -23.78 -19.19 -47.51
C ALA A 615 -23.88 -18.16 -46.39
N CYS A 616 -24.84 -17.26 -46.51
CA CYS A 616 -25.18 -16.27 -45.51
C CYS A 616 -26.71 -16.14 -45.44
N ASP A 617 -27.20 -15.29 -44.54
CA ASP A 617 -28.60 -14.91 -44.45
C ASP A 617 -28.60 -13.38 -44.29
N ASP A 618 -29.33 -12.66 -45.16
CA ASP A 618 -29.40 -11.20 -45.12
C ASP A 618 -30.52 -10.70 -44.19
N GLY A 619 -31.14 -11.61 -43.43
CA GLY A 619 -32.21 -11.33 -42.48
C GLY A 619 -33.55 -11.00 -43.16
N ASN A 620 -33.61 -11.05 -44.48
CA ASN A 620 -34.83 -10.81 -45.23
C ASN A 620 -35.46 -12.15 -45.64
N GLY A 621 -36.57 -12.53 -45.02
CA GLY A 621 -37.30 -13.76 -45.40
C GLY A 621 -37.83 -13.77 -46.86
N CYS A 622 -37.65 -12.69 -47.62
CA CYS A 622 -38.06 -12.52 -49.01
C CYS A 622 -36.92 -12.51 -50.02
N THR A 623 -35.78 -13.04 -49.64
CA THR A 623 -34.64 -13.36 -50.50
C THR A 623 -34.37 -14.87 -50.43
N LEU A 624 -33.86 -15.44 -51.53
CA LEU A 624 -33.58 -16.86 -51.66
C LEU A 624 -32.14 -17.08 -52.09
N GLY A 625 -31.49 -18.03 -51.40
CA GLY A 625 -30.16 -18.51 -51.74
C GLY A 625 -29.08 -17.47 -51.47
N ASP A 626 -29.12 -16.85 -50.29
CA ASP A 626 -28.27 -15.72 -49.96
C ASP A 626 -26.81 -16.15 -49.88
N VAL A 627 -26.00 -15.41 -50.61
CA VAL A 627 -24.57 -15.68 -50.73
C VAL A 627 -23.78 -14.41 -50.58
N CYS A 628 -22.60 -14.57 -50.01
CA CYS A 628 -21.64 -13.49 -49.90
C CYS A 628 -21.11 -13.11 -51.28
N GLN A 629 -21.30 -11.85 -51.68
CA GLN A 629 -20.64 -11.24 -52.81
C GLN A 629 -19.97 -9.93 -52.40
N ALA A 630 -18.65 -9.88 -52.54
CA ALA A 630 -17.83 -8.71 -52.21
C ALA A 630 -18.04 -8.18 -50.78
N GLY A 631 -18.23 -9.08 -49.82
CA GLY A 631 -18.43 -8.73 -48.40
C GLY A 631 -19.85 -8.33 -48.03
N THR A 632 -20.83 -8.45 -48.94
CA THR A 632 -22.25 -8.22 -48.65
C THR A 632 -23.03 -9.51 -48.84
N CYS A 633 -23.95 -9.82 -47.90
CA CYS A 633 -24.90 -10.89 -48.09
C CYS A 633 -25.98 -10.44 -49.07
N THR A 634 -26.12 -11.16 -50.19
CA THR A 634 -27.10 -10.81 -51.23
C THR A 634 -27.85 -12.06 -51.67
N GLY A 635 -29.17 -11.94 -51.73
CA GLY A 635 -30.06 -12.98 -52.25
C GLY A 635 -30.77 -12.60 -53.54
N SER A 636 -31.40 -13.60 -54.17
CA SER A 636 -32.34 -13.35 -55.27
C SER A 636 -33.74 -13.12 -54.71
N PRO A 637 -34.54 -12.16 -55.22
CA PRO A 637 -35.88 -11.91 -54.70
C PRO A 637 -36.75 -13.16 -54.72
N ALA A 638 -37.34 -13.50 -53.57
CA ALA A 638 -38.37 -14.52 -53.48
C ALA A 638 -39.59 -14.10 -54.32
N PRO A 639 -40.27 -15.03 -55.01
CA PRO A 639 -41.50 -14.72 -55.73
C PRO A 639 -42.55 -14.08 -54.81
N ASP A 640 -43.30 -13.11 -55.31
CA ASP A 640 -44.43 -12.51 -54.59
C ASP A 640 -45.41 -13.60 -54.13
N GLY A 641 -45.80 -13.55 -52.85
CA GLY A 641 -46.62 -14.57 -52.18
C GLY A 641 -45.84 -15.73 -51.56
N SER A 642 -44.50 -15.72 -51.60
CA SER A 642 -43.69 -16.65 -50.80
C SER A 642 -43.92 -16.42 -49.31
N LEU A 643 -43.96 -17.48 -48.52
CA LEU A 643 -44.10 -17.38 -47.06
C LEU A 643 -42.83 -16.75 -46.47
N CYS A 644 -43.01 -15.80 -45.58
CA CYS A 644 -41.98 -15.19 -44.76
C CYS A 644 -42.54 -14.96 -43.35
N ASP A 645 -41.73 -14.40 -42.45
CA ASP A 645 -42.14 -13.97 -41.12
C ASP A 645 -41.75 -12.48 -41.00
N ASP A 646 -42.69 -11.62 -40.64
CA ASP A 646 -42.46 -10.18 -40.49
C ASP A 646 -41.98 -9.79 -39.07
N GLY A 647 -41.78 -10.79 -38.21
CA GLY A 647 -41.34 -10.62 -36.83
C GLY A 647 -42.46 -10.15 -35.90
N ASN A 648 -43.70 -10.01 -36.39
CA ASN A 648 -44.85 -9.66 -35.56
C ASN A 648 -45.65 -10.93 -35.21
N PRO A 649 -45.61 -11.42 -33.96
CA PRO A 649 -46.33 -12.63 -33.55
C PRO A 649 -47.86 -12.47 -33.61
N CYS A 650 -48.36 -11.24 -33.83
CA CYS A 650 -49.78 -10.95 -33.99
C CYS A 650 -50.27 -10.96 -35.43
N THR A 651 -49.42 -11.32 -36.39
CA THR A 651 -49.77 -11.59 -37.78
C THR A 651 -49.45 -13.04 -38.13
N THR A 652 -50.18 -13.61 -39.09
CA THR A 652 -49.95 -14.99 -39.55
C THR A 652 -50.05 -15.10 -41.05
N GLY A 653 -49.26 -16.00 -41.63
CA GLY A 653 -49.25 -16.20 -43.08
C GLY A 653 -48.67 -15.01 -43.81
N ASP A 654 -47.59 -14.44 -43.26
CA ASP A 654 -46.89 -13.30 -43.83
C ASP A 654 -46.29 -13.70 -45.18
N SER A 655 -46.27 -12.72 -46.07
CA SER A 655 -45.91 -13.00 -47.45
C SER A 655 -45.06 -11.91 -48.08
N CYS A 656 -44.19 -12.34 -48.98
CA CYS A 656 -43.34 -11.46 -49.72
C CYS A 656 -44.13 -10.65 -50.73
N LEU A 657 -43.95 -9.34 -50.71
CA LEU A 657 -44.46 -8.44 -51.73
C LEU A 657 -43.35 -7.47 -52.12
N THR A 658 -42.93 -7.50 -53.39
CA THR A 658 -41.87 -6.65 -53.92
C THR A 658 -40.54 -6.75 -53.16
N GLY A 659 -40.22 -7.94 -52.66
CA GLY A 659 -38.95 -8.23 -51.97
C GLY A 659 -38.90 -7.84 -50.49
N ALA A 660 -40.02 -7.43 -49.89
CA ALA A 660 -40.15 -7.20 -48.45
C ALA A 660 -41.21 -8.13 -47.86
N CYS A 661 -41.00 -8.60 -46.63
CA CYS A 661 -42.00 -9.37 -45.92
C CYS A 661 -43.11 -8.43 -45.44
N THR A 662 -44.36 -8.79 -45.72
CA THR A 662 -45.54 -8.03 -45.29
C THR A 662 -46.41 -8.90 -44.39
N GLY A 663 -46.76 -8.36 -43.23
CA GLY A 663 -47.63 -9.02 -42.26
C GLY A 663 -48.95 -9.46 -42.88
N GLY A 664 -49.29 -10.72 -42.67
CA GLY A 664 -50.53 -11.33 -43.10
C GLY A 664 -51.72 -10.91 -42.22
N PRO A 665 -52.84 -11.64 -42.28
CA PRO A 665 -53.99 -11.37 -41.43
C PRO A 665 -53.62 -11.37 -39.93
N ALA A 666 -54.17 -10.39 -39.20
CA ALA A 666 -54.05 -10.31 -37.76
C ALA A 666 -54.62 -11.58 -37.09
N VAL A 667 -53.89 -12.12 -36.13
CA VAL A 667 -54.39 -13.19 -35.26
C VAL A 667 -55.50 -12.68 -34.34
N PRO A 668 -56.37 -13.56 -33.80
CA PRO A 668 -57.44 -13.13 -32.90
C PRO A 668 -56.96 -12.34 -31.69
N ASP A 669 -57.72 -11.33 -31.27
CA ASP A 669 -57.42 -10.59 -30.06
C ASP A 669 -57.39 -11.52 -28.83
N ASN A 670 -56.52 -11.21 -27.86
CA ASN A 670 -56.23 -12.03 -26.67
C ASN A 670 -55.41 -13.31 -26.94
N THR A 671 -54.91 -13.50 -28.15
CA THR A 671 -53.88 -14.51 -28.41
C THR A 671 -52.61 -14.13 -27.65
N PRO A 672 -52.04 -15.03 -26.83
CA PRO A 672 -50.76 -14.76 -26.17
C PRO A 672 -49.70 -14.44 -27.21
N CYS A 673 -49.04 -13.31 -27.03
CA CYS A 673 -47.85 -12.92 -27.77
C CYS A 673 -46.78 -12.56 -26.74
N SER A 674 -45.53 -12.40 -27.16
CA SER A 674 -44.52 -11.80 -26.29
C SER A 674 -43.78 -10.73 -27.07
N ASP A 675 -43.54 -9.60 -26.42
CA ASP A 675 -42.68 -8.54 -26.94
C ASP A 675 -41.22 -8.70 -26.49
N GLY A 676 -40.92 -9.80 -25.78
CA GLY A 676 -39.62 -10.09 -25.21
C GLY A 676 -39.41 -9.52 -23.81
N SER A 677 -40.40 -8.88 -23.19
CA SER A 677 -40.31 -8.32 -21.84
C SER A 677 -41.18 -9.05 -20.82
N VAL A 678 -40.58 -9.83 -19.92
CA VAL A 678 -41.31 -10.51 -18.83
C VAL A 678 -41.88 -9.54 -17.79
N CYS A 679 -41.38 -8.29 -17.76
CA CYS A 679 -41.69 -7.30 -16.73
C CYS A 679 -43.02 -6.57 -16.93
N ASN A 680 -43.58 -6.61 -18.15
CA ASN A 680 -44.86 -6.00 -18.44
C ASN A 680 -46.02 -7.02 -18.43
N GLY A 681 -45.75 -8.24 -17.96
CA GLY A 681 -46.73 -9.30 -17.78
C GLY A 681 -47.17 -9.97 -19.07
N LEU A 682 -48.06 -10.96 -18.97
CA LEU A 682 -48.52 -11.74 -20.13
C LEU A 682 -49.17 -10.83 -21.20
N GLU A 683 -48.51 -10.75 -22.34
CA GLU A 683 -48.88 -9.87 -23.45
C GLU A 683 -49.91 -10.55 -24.36
N THR A 684 -50.76 -9.74 -24.97
CA THR A 684 -51.80 -10.25 -25.87
C THR A 684 -51.98 -9.39 -27.11
N CYS A 685 -52.29 -10.05 -28.21
CA CYS A 685 -52.59 -9.37 -29.46
C CYS A 685 -53.89 -8.57 -29.34
N VAL A 686 -53.87 -7.31 -29.78
CA VAL A 686 -55.05 -6.47 -29.95
C VAL A 686 -54.92 -5.72 -31.29
N GLY A 687 -55.83 -6.01 -32.23
CA GLY A 687 -55.81 -5.36 -33.55
C GLY A 687 -54.57 -5.67 -34.38
N GLY A 688 -53.96 -6.84 -34.21
CA GLY A 688 -52.74 -7.26 -34.93
C GLY A 688 -51.43 -6.71 -34.35
N VAL A 689 -51.47 -6.10 -33.16
CA VAL A 689 -50.29 -5.59 -32.44
C VAL A 689 -50.20 -6.27 -31.07
N CYS A 690 -49.01 -6.66 -30.65
CA CYS A 690 -48.80 -7.23 -29.31
C CYS A 690 -48.87 -6.10 -28.27
N THR A 691 -49.80 -6.21 -27.32
CA THR A 691 -50.01 -5.20 -26.28
C THR A 691 -49.58 -5.72 -24.91
N PRO A 692 -48.80 -4.93 -24.14
CA PRO A 692 -48.34 -5.31 -22.80
C PRO A 692 -49.48 -5.59 -21.82
N GLY A 693 -49.23 -6.51 -20.89
CA GLY A 693 -50.15 -6.91 -19.83
C GLY A 693 -50.06 -6.04 -18.56
N THR A 694 -50.29 -6.68 -17.41
CA THR A 694 -50.09 -6.04 -16.09
C THR A 694 -48.65 -6.21 -15.65
N ALA A 695 -47.98 -5.11 -15.30
CA ALA A 695 -46.59 -5.12 -14.88
C ALA A 695 -46.33 -6.06 -13.68
N LEU A 696 -45.18 -6.74 -13.72
CA LEU A 696 -44.72 -7.65 -12.68
C LEU A 696 -44.32 -6.84 -11.44
N ASN A 697 -44.91 -7.16 -10.27
CA ASN A 697 -44.52 -6.53 -9.01
C ASN A 697 -43.35 -7.31 -8.40
N CYS A 698 -42.18 -6.67 -8.32
CA CYS A 698 -40.96 -7.25 -7.78
C CYS A 698 -40.67 -6.84 -6.34
N ASP A 699 -41.59 -6.17 -5.64
CA ASP A 699 -41.40 -5.85 -4.22
C ASP A 699 -41.45 -7.12 -3.35
N ASP A 700 -40.33 -7.47 -2.69
CA ASP A 700 -40.24 -8.64 -1.80
C ASP A 700 -40.59 -8.32 -0.34
N GLY A 701 -40.89 -7.06 -0.03
CA GLY A 701 -41.25 -6.59 1.30
C GLY A 701 -40.08 -6.50 2.28
N ASN A 702 -38.83 -6.69 1.82
CA ASN A 702 -37.64 -6.46 2.63
C ASN A 702 -37.04 -5.08 2.29
N SER A 703 -37.07 -4.16 3.24
CA SER A 703 -36.50 -2.80 3.05
C SER A 703 -34.98 -2.77 2.88
N CYS A 704 -34.31 -3.92 3.06
CA CYS A 704 -32.88 -4.11 2.84
C CYS A 704 -32.55 -4.81 1.52
N THR A 705 -33.50 -4.85 0.59
CA THR A 705 -33.31 -5.26 -0.79
C THR A 705 -33.82 -4.15 -1.72
N ALA A 706 -33.09 -3.93 -2.81
CA ALA A 706 -33.51 -3.09 -3.91
C ALA A 706 -34.11 -3.98 -5.00
N ASP A 707 -35.38 -3.73 -5.28
CA ASP A 707 -36.17 -4.53 -6.21
C ASP A 707 -36.16 -3.91 -7.60
N SER A 708 -35.81 -4.73 -8.59
CA SER A 708 -35.78 -4.35 -9.99
C SER A 708 -36.38 -5.45 -10.85
N CYS A 709 -36.82 -5.10 -12.05
CA CYS A 709 -37.33 -6.07 -13.01
C CYS A 709 -36.50 -5.99 -14.29
N ASP A 710 -35.77 -7.05 -14.58
CA ASP A 710 -35.03 -7.21 -15.82
C ASP A 710 -35.96 -7.76 -16.93
N PRO A 711 -36.03 -7.12 -18.11
CA PRO A 711 -36.97 -7.52 -19.17
C PRO A 711 -36.84 -8.98 -19.65
N ILE A 712 -35.69 -9.63 -19.46
CA ILE A 712 -35.46 -10.99 -19.94
C ILE A 712 -35.56 -12.00 -18.79
N THR A 713 -35.00 -11.65 -17.63
CA THR A 713 -34.80 -12.58 -16.50
C THR A 713 -35.78 -12.41 -15.35
N GLY A 714 -36.55 -11.31 -15.29
CA GLY A 714 -37.61 -11.08 -14.32
C GLY A 714 -37.15 -10.34 -13.06
N CYS A 715 -37.82 -10.59 -11.94
CA CYS A 715 -37.53 -9.87 -10.69
C CYS A 715 -36.14 -10.20 -10.14
N ALA A 716 -35.40 -9.15 -9.81
CA ALA A 716 -34.11 -9.21 -9.14
C ALA A 716 -34.17 -8.39 -7.85
N HIS A 717 -33.75 -9.00 -6.75
CA HIS A 717 -33.67 -8.40 -5.42
C HIS A 717 -32.20 -8.33 -5.03
N THR A 718 -31.62 -7.14 -5.05
CA THR A 718 -30.21 -6.95 -4.71
C THR A 718 -30.09 -6.43 -3.28
N THR A 719 -29.20 -7.00 -2.48
CA THR A 719 -29.03 -6.59 -1.08
C THR A 719 -28.61 -5.13 -1.01
N SER A 720 -29.38 -4.31 -0.30
CA SER A 720 -29.02 -2.93 -0.02
C SER A 720 -27.75 -2.87 0.83
N PRO A 721 -26.89 -1.87 0.63
CA PRO A 721 -25.64 -1.75 1.38
C PRO A 721 -25.86 -1.76 2.90
N ASP A 722 -24.91 -2.35 3.61
CA ASP A 722 -24.88 -2.31 5.08
C ASP A 722 -24.86 -0.84 5.54
N GLY A 723 -25.73 -0.49 6.50
CA GLY A 723 -25.93 0.89 6.94
C GLY A 723 -27.12 1.62 6.32
N THR A 724 -27.76 1.07 5.28
CA THR A 724 -28.97 1.66 4.68
C THR A 724 -30.07 1.79 5.75
N PRO A 725 -30.66 2.97 5.97
CA PRO A 725 -31.76 3.12 6.92
C PRO A 725 -32.91 2.21 6.52
N CYS A 726 -33.34 1.39 7.47
CA CYS A 726 -34.48 0.51 7.30
C CYS A 726 -35.38 0.64 8.51
N TYR A 727 -36.44 -0.15 8.58
CA TYR A 727 -37.30 -0.19 9.76
C TYR A 727 -37.52 -1.65 10.16
N ASP A 728 -37.04 -2.04 11.33
CA ASP A 728 -37.11 -3.43 11.81
C ASP A 728 -38.44 -3.75 12.52
N GLY A 729 -39.32 -2.74 12.64
CA GLY A 729 -40.60 -2.84 13.33
C GLY A 729 -40.54 -2.58 14.84
N ASN A 730 -39.37 -2.18 15.40
CA ASN A 730 -39.17 -1.90 16.81
C ASN A 730 -38.92 -0.39 17.05
N GLY A 731 -39.90 0.31 17.62
CA GLY A 731 -39.78 1.73 17.95
C GLY A 731 -38.76 2.08 19.05
N CYS A 732 -38.20 1.09 19.75
CA CYS A 732 -37.17 1.32 20.77
C CYS A 732 -35.74 1.32 20.22
N THR A 733 -35.56 0.94 18.96
CA THR A 733 -34.32 1.08 18.18
C THR A 733 -34.55 2.19 17.16
N PRO A 734 -34.24 3.46 17.50
CA PRO A 734 -34.54 4.58 16.61
C PRO A 734 -33.60 4.64 15.39
N THR A 735 -32.60 3.76 15.34
CA THR A 735 -31.57 3.71 14.31
C THR A 735 -31.45 2.29 13.80
N ASP A 736 -32.35 1.88 12.91
CA ASP A 736 -32.29 0.58 12.25
C ASP A 736 -31.52 0.69 10.93
N VAL A 737 -30.61 -0.26 10.70
CA VAL A 737 -29.78 -0.30 9.50
C VAL A 737 -29.72 -1.70 8.93
N CYS A 738 -29.57 -1.78 7.61
CA CYS A 738 -29.32 -3.04 6.95
C CYS A 738 -27.95 -3.60 7.37
N GLN A 739 -27.89 -4.89 7.65
CA GLN A 739 -26.66 -5.64 7.87
C GLN A 739 -26.82 -7.04 7.28
N GLY A 740 -26.01 -7.37 6.27
CA GLY A 740 -26.08 -8.65 5.57
C GLY A 740 -27.44 -8.90 4.90
N GLY A 741 -28.10 -7.85 4.40
CA GLY A 741 -29.41 -7.93 3.75
C GLY A 741 -30.62 -8.04 4.69
N ALA A 742 -30.42 -7.94 6.00
CA ALA A 742 -31.48 -7.91 7.01
C ALA A 742 -31.50 -6.57 7.75
N CYS A 743 -32.68 -6.07 8.10
CA CYS A 743 -32.79 -4.86 8.92
C CYS A 743 -32.49 -5.18 10.39
N VAL A 744 -31.48 -4.53 10.95
CA VAL A 744 -31.05 -4.72 12.34
C VAL A 744 -31.22 -3.42 13.11
N GLY A 745 -32.06 -3.44 14.14
CA GLY A 745 -32.25 -2.29 15.02
C GLY A 745 -31.06 -2.05 15.95
N SER A 746 -30.57 -0.81 15.94
CA SER A 746 -29.51 -0.34 16.83
C SER A 746 -29.92 0.93 17.56
N GLY A 747 -29.19 1.29 18.61
CA GLY A 747 -29.57 2.36 19.52
C GLY A 747 -30.66 1.92 20.51
N SER A 748 -30.76 2.63 21.63
CA SER A 748 -31.84 2.41 22.59
C SER A 748 -32.47 3.74 22.93
N VAL A 749 -33.80 3.83 22.86
CA VAL A 749 -34.52 5.01 23.35
C VAL A 749 -34.17 5.22 24.82
N ALA A 750 -33.45 6.30 25.11
CA ALA A 750 -33.07 6.67 26.46
C ALA A 750 -34.31 7.14 27.22
N CYS A 751 -34.85 6.27 28.08
CA CYS A 751 -35.98 6.61 28.91
C CYS A 751 -35.47 7.20 30.25
N PRO A 752 -35.64 8.51 30.50
CA PRO A 752 -35.20 9.12 31.75
C PRO A 752 -36.02 8.56 32.91
N ALA A 753 -35.33 8.13 33.97
CA ALA A 753 -35.94 7.67 35.21
C ALA A 753 -35.34 8.46 36.38
N ALA A 754 -36.19 8.87 37.34
CA ALA A 754 -35.74 9.40 38.62
C ALA A 754 -35.00 8.30 39.43
N PRO A 755 -34.14 8.65 40.41
CA PRO A 755 -33.31 7.70 41.17
C PRO A 755 -34.08 6.53 41.82
N CYS A 756 -35.37 6.70 42.07
CA CYS A 756 -36.26 5.67 42.64
C CYS A 756 -37.37 5.22 41.67
N SER A 757 -37.07 5.22 40.37
CA SER A 757 -37.93 4.70 39.31
C SER A 757 -37.11 3.99 38.24
N GLN A 758 -37.75 3.06 37.53
CA GLN A 758 -37.21 2.42 36.34
C GLN A 758 -38.10 2.78 35.16
N ALA A 759 -37.52 3.14 34.03
CA ALA A 759 -38.25 3.40 32.80
C ALA A 759 -38.07 2.26 31.79
N ILE A 760 -39.15 1.87 31.10
CA ILE A 760 -39.20 0.79 30.12
C ILE A 760 -39.76 1.38 28.81
N CYS A 761 -39.09 1.09 27.69
CA CYS A 761 -39.57 1.48 26.35
C CYS A 761 -40.52 0.42 25.77
N ASP A 762 -41.63 0.85 25.16
CA ASP A 762 -42.59 0.01 24.42
C ASP A 762 -42.08 -0.24 22.98
N PRO A 763 -41.72 -1.50 22.62
CA PRO A 763 -41.17 -1.83 21.30
C PRO A 763 -42.08 -1.50 20.12
N SER A 764 -43.39 -1.36 20.31
CA SER A 764 -44.33 -1.12 19.21
C SER A 764 -44.36 0.33 18.75
N ASN A 765 -43.92 1.27 19.59
CA ASN A 765 -44.11 2.70 19.35
C ASN A 765 -43.02 3.61 19.93
N GLY A 766 -42.03 3.04 20.63
CA GLY A 766 -40.91 3.78 21.21
C GLY A 766 -41.26 4.61 22.45
N THR A 767 -42.45 4.44 23.04
CA THR A 767 -42.87 5.25 24.19
C THR A 767 -42.31 4.74 25.51
N CYS A 768 -41.85 5.66 26.36
CA CYS A 768 -41.30 5.34 27.67
C CYS A 768 -42.40 5.32 28.75
N SER A 769 -42.44 4.26 29.55
CA SER A 769 -43.28 4.11 30.74
C SER A 769 -42.40 4.00 31.99
N THR A 770 -42.78 4.65 33.09
CA THR A 770 -42.02 4.60 34.36
C THR A 770 -42.74 3.77 35.42
N THR A 771 -41.96 2.98 36.18
CA THR A 771 -42.43 2.20 37.33
C THR A 771 -41.58 2.57 38.55
N GLN A 772 -42.20 2.75 39.72
CA GLN A 772 -41.48 3.11 40.94
C GLN A 772 -40.69 1.91 41.49
N LEU A 773 -39.46 2.14 41.94
CA LEU A 773 -38.67 1.12 42.63
C LEU A 773 -39.22 0.87 44.05
N PRO A 774 -39.10 -0.35 44.60
CA PRO A 774 -39.55 -0.65 45.96
C PRO A 774 -38.80 0.15 47.03
N ASP A 775 -39.46 0.40 48.16
CA ASP A 775 -38.80 0.99 49.32
C ASP A 775 -37.64 0.09 49.80
N GLY A 776 -36.48 0.69 50.05
CA GLY A 776 -35.23 0.00 50.41
C GLY A 776 -34.33 -0.38 49.22
N ALA A 777 -34.75 -0.12 47.97
CA ALA A 777 -33.85 -0.21 46.82
C ALA A 777 -32.71 0.82 46.95
N ALA A 778 -31.50 0.45 46.54
CA ALA A 778 -30.36 1.37 46.53
C ALA A 778 -30.58 2.48 45.52
N CYS A 779 -30.18 3.70 45.88
CA CYS A 779 -30.20 4.88 45.03
C CYS A 779 -29.05 5.82 45.43
N GLU A 780 -28.92 6.97 44.76
CA GLU A 780 -27.97 8.03 45.12
C GLU A 780 -28.77 9.34 45.21
N ASP A 781 -28.68 10.05 46.34
CA ASP A 781 -29.44 11.30 46.55
C ASP A 781 -28.70 12.55 46.05
N GLY A 782 -27.46 12.36 45.56
CA GLY A 782 -26.59 13.42 45.05
C GLY A 782 -25.79 14.15 46.13
N ASP A 783 -25.91 13.78 47.40
CA ASP A 783 -25.07 14.25 48.49
C ASP A 783 -23.88 13.30 48.68
N ALA A 784 -22.68 13.78 48.35
CA ALA A 784 -21.45 13.01 48.52
C ALA A 784 -21.09 12.72 50.00
N CYS A 785 -21.84 13.25 50.97
CA CYS A 785 -21.64 13.05 52.40
C CYS A 785 -22.44 11.86 52.97
N THR A 786 -23.32 11.24 52.18
CA THR A 786 -24.11 10.06 52.58
C THR A 786 -23.67 8.80 51.84
N THR A 787 -23.86 7.64 52.48
CA THR A 787 -23.58 6.31 51.89
C THR A 787 -24.71 5.35 52.18
N GLY A 788 -25.01 4.50 51.22
CA GLY A 788 -26.07 3.49 51.35
C GLY A 788 -27.46 4.11 51.31
N ASP A 789 -27.68 5.09 50.43
CA ASP A 789 -28.96 5.75 50.26
C ASP A 789 -30.02 4.76 49.75
N THR A 790 -31.26 4.97 50.20
CA THR A 790 -32.36 4.05 49.87
C THR A 790 -33.61 4.77 49.45
N CYS A 791 -34.36 4.12 48.56
CA CYS A 791 -35.65 4.62 48.12
C CYS A 791 -36.67 4.55 49.25
N GLN A 792 -37.39 5.65 49.45
CA GLN A 792 -38.54 5.72 50.35
C GLN A 792 -39.64 6.58 49.72
N GLY A 793 -40.79 5.97 49.44
CA GLY A 793 -41.94 6.67 48.84
C GLY A 793 -41.62 7.31 47.49
N GLY A 794 -40.73 6.70 46.70
CA GLY A 794 -40.33 7.19 45.37
C GLY A 794 -39.28 8.30 45.38
N THR A 795 -38.74 8.66 46.55
CA THR A 795 -37.62 9.62 46.69
C THR A 795 -36.39 8.88 47.20
N CYS A 796 -35.19 9.26 46.72
CA CYS A 796 -33.95 8.77 47.29
C CYS A 796 -33.65 9.53 48.59
N VAL A 797 -33.38 8.80 49.67
CA VAL A 797 -33.09 9.38 50.98
C VAL A 797 -31.69 8.96 51.41
N GLY A 798 -30.86 9.94 51.75
CA GLY A 798 -29.50 9.77 52.23
C GLY A 798 -29.36 8.77 53.36
N GLY A 799 -28.38 7.87 53.23
CA GLY A 799 -28.06 6.82 54.19
C GLY A 799 -27.20 7.31 55.36
N GLY A 800 -26.21 6.49 55.75
CA GLY A 800 -25.30 6.81 56.84
C GLY A 800 -24.19 7.77 56.40
N PRO A 801 -23.65 8.62 57.29
CA PRO A 801 -22.63 9.60 56.92
C PRO A 801 -21.31 8.93 56.51
N VAL A 802 -20.62 9.52 55.53
CA VAL A 802 -19.27 9.09 55.12
C VAL A 802 -18.29 9.39 56.24
N ALA A 803 -17.67 8.34 56.80
CA ALA A 803 -16.57 8.47 57.74
C ALA A 803 -15.23 8.40 57.00
N CYS A 804 -14.44 9.47 57.07
CA CYS A 804 -13.10 9.53 56.53
C CYS A 804 -12.09 9.06 57.58
N ALA A 805 -11.24 8.10 57.22
CA ALA A 805 -10.14 7.68 58.07
C ALA A 805 -9.16 8.86 58.28
N PRO A 806 -8.61 9.02 59.50
CA PRO A 806 -7.59 10.04 59.74
C PRO A 806 -6.36 9.78 58.86
N LEU A 807 -5.84 10.85 58.22
CA LEU A 807 -4.69 10.74 57.32
C LEU A 807 -3.41 10.24 58.02
N ASP A 808 -3.24 10.59 59.29
CA ASP A 808 -2.11 10.18 60.13
C ASP A 808 -2.45 10.30 61.62
N SER A 809 -1.47 10.03 62.49
CA SER A 809 -1.59 10.11 63.95
C SER A 809 -1.82 11.52 64.51
N CYS A 810 -1.71 12.56 63.69
CA CYS A 810 -1.97 13.95 64.07
C CYS A 810 -3.37 14.43 63.67
N HIS A 811 -4.12 13.64 62.88
CA HIS A 811 -5.49 13.94 62.46
C HIS A 811 -6.52 13.05 63.16
N LEU A 812 -7.71 13.59 63.41
CA LEU A 812 -8.87 12.82 63.89
C LEU A 812 -9.72 12.36 62.70
N ALA A 813 -10.47 11.27 62.88
CA ALA A 813 -11.44 10.81 61.89
C ALA A 813 -12.44 11.94 61.62
N GLY A 814 -12.63 12.26 60.34
CA GLY A 814 -13.64 13.20 59.88
C GLY A 814 -14.94 12.46 59.61
N VAL A 815 -16.06 13.06 59.95
CA VAL A 815 -17.39 12.67 59.45
C VAL A 815 -17.94 13.93 58.81
N CYS A 816 -18.40 13.84 57.56
CA CYS A 816 -19.09 14.97 56.95
C CYS A 816 -20.43 15.21 57.64
#